data_AF-A0AAW4X7T3-F1
#
_entry.id   AF-A0AAW4X7T3-F1
#
_cell.length_a   1.000
_cell.length_b   1.000
_cell.length_c   1.000
_cell.angle_alpha   90.00
_cell.angle_beta   90.00
_cell.angle_gamma   90.00
#
_symmetry.space_group_name_H-M   'P 1'
#
loop_
_entity.id
_entity.type
_entity.pdbx_description
1 polymer ?
#
loop_
_entity_poly.entity_id
_entity_poly.type
_entity_poly.pdbx_seq_one_letter_code
_entity_poly.pdbx_strand_id
1 'polypeptide(L)'
;MNYIKRKYNQVLYSNTKQHDPNLAVFDQFKDTILDQLFLADDSEWESPIVTPDEVGTREQESIISHQYVAKLPGYPVIGYILYRGKDDKPFTFWDMLSVVKQYLNDINYNMKYSDAEIKSFAKKLGKSTNIIKKNLFSTRIPPILLAGYFGGVDVSAYADWDKYLDNDNDANVITLYQHAFFTQPFTTEIVSPDRHRKVPVTLQYRDMMALGPQGGLKKLGEMVNQPKVDTTVWDKEDGKPAGFYKSHMRDLLKSRPSDYQSYAMTDAEITLKYLGFFLRIEQEAYDDGLLKQMYIPATVTRLSDQLTAYYLEQPYSRGHVRNLSRKIFGEHLEQYIRPEYYNELPTNDEEEWEHLIFTIRNTKRKSVREKHQMLIKKLVSFLARNSIVVELEQGSQPIQLLDTDKLLQKINFKKLYELNPKLKIEDLFNKDKRLRHFHPKLEMNDEEVSAFNSLAYQFNRKKSNELLTFNELVNYLWNKSVYKNYYERKGDKYKCIKADTLYWLSKKVNFFGAHNGYHFIEANNYSSKHKKGVHDMITLQADEAYNQAFSMALKAYSGGQNLCYNPGIIKMPYIYDIDLKSSYVNAGHLIPGIRLDVPAFIDEVNISKKHFIHLISKFPNGLFTVGVADIDYELPKKIRRAPVGVKAEIKGAMPCYVLEHKRAPLTVTKVIDLIKHGASIYIHRLIIPEQKKLNGSLANIYPSGKAQDWTLKRRNLAKEKYGKNSAEQELFKLLGNGNYGKTAQGLNAKTEKEFGTDKSYYIPVSKSTNPLISMQYSSIAEYQVNFLMDLIDKMYPHNLIPSVTTDGFIWAGNQPLDKEKIVKVIKKTAPKQWVTVNDKYFGGEFFEFKSKLSNDTKEYSKDTTLVNLKTRFNFTLDGRIKALAGIRNVTPESIYRDLINGITTIKVDQHRLSTLDDMKHRVDNKHLLSEWQQPEYQSLSFDFTSRPTSFHDNGDGYGYYNTEPFRTVEEAETFKENIKPYGRLFPLFNTKFAYAFLELDNHLVATRTGYKIAWIKNDVSLKGDNYLDLMNNYQNDYKWKVLLRYLAKHEEMYDLKAIYTDMFSGRYSTFSGFKQSIKRSKGKFINPLVVLKENWPEKLRKYETRC
;
A
#
# COMPACT_ATOMS: atom_id res chain seq x y z
N MET A 1 -22.44 37.02 -19.24
CA MET A 1 -22.00 37.90 -18.12
C MET A 1 -20.61 37.45 -17.70
N ASN A 2 -19.73 38.37 -17.30
CA ASN A 2 -18.44 38.00 -16.70
C ASN A 2 -18.65 37.75 -15.19
N TYR A 3 -18.36 36.54 -14.71
CA TYR A 3 -18.51 36.12 -13.32
C TYR A 3 -17.22 36.28 -12.50
N ILE A 4 -16.06 36.33 -13.16
CA ILE A 4 -14.76 36.54 -12.51
C ILE A 4 -14.56 38.05 -12.36
N LYS A 5 -14.46 38.51 -11.10
CA LYS A 5 -14.23 39.93 -10.77
C LYS A 5 -12.74 40.32 -10.78
N ARG A 6 -11.84 39.34 -10.64
CA ARG A 6 -10.38 39.56 -10.64
C ARG A 6 -9.84 39.74 -12.05
N LYS A 7 -8.63 40.31 -12.16
CA LYS A 7 -7.86 40.24 -13.40
C LYS A 7 -7.56 38.77 -13.71
N TYR A 8 -7.91 38.32 -14.91
CA TYR A 8 -7.66 36.95 -15.33
C TYR A 8 -7.32 36.86 -16.81
N ASN A 9 -6.62 35.79 -17.19
CA ASN A 9 -6.47 35.36 -18.58
C ASN A 9 -7.21 34.04 -18.79
N GLN A 10 -7.92 33.93 -19.91
CA GLN A 10 -8.50 32.68 -20.37
C GLN A 10 -7.53 31.99 -21.35
N VAL A 11 -7.36 30.69 -21.20
CA VAL A 11 -6.53 29.85 -22.06
C VAL A 11 -7.44 28.89 -22.84
N LEU A 12 -7.61 29.16 -24.13
CA LEU A 12 -8.32 28.27 -25.04
C LEU A 12 -7.33 27.29 -25.65
N TYR A 13 -7.51 25.99 -25.38
CA TYR A 13 -6.64 24.96 -25.92
C TYR A 13 -6.97 24.68 -27.39
N SER A 14 -5.94 24.45 -28.21
CA SER A 14 -6.07 24.11 -29.63
C SER A 14 -6.88 22.83 -29.85
N ASN A 15 -7.47 22.66 -31.03
CA ASN A 15 -8.22 21.44 -31.35
C ASN A 15 -7.40 20.16 -31.10
N THR A 16 -6.10 20.16 -31.41
CA THR A 16 -5.21 19.02 -31.12
C THR A 16 -5.14 18.71 -29.63
N LYS A 17 -5.00 19.74 -28.77
CA LYS A 17 -5.00 19.56 -27.32
C LYS A 17 -6.38 19.14 -26.77
N GLN A 18 -7.47 19.68 -27.31
CA GLN A 18 -8.83 19.31 -26.92
C GLN A 18 -9.12 17.82 -27.12
N HIS A 19 -8.55 17.23 -28.20
CA HIS A 19 -8.70 15.81 -28.56
C HIS A 19 -7.56 14.93 -28.02
N ASP A 20 -6.73 15.43 -27.11
CA ASP A 20 -5.75 14.61 -26.39
C ASP A 20 -6.47 13.40 -25.77
N PRO A 21 -6.01 12.15 -25.97
CA PRO A 21 -6.68 10.96 -25.44
C PRO A 21 -6.91 11.01 -23.92
N ASN A 22 -6.05 11.72 -23.19
CA ASN A 22 -6.17 11.89 -21.75
C ASN A 22 -7.21 12.96 -21.36
N LEU A 23 -7.69 13.80 -22.28
CA LEU A 23 -8.82 14.70 -22.08
C LEU A 23 -10.12 14.18 -22.72
N ALA A 24 -10.01 13.44 -23.83
CA ALA A 24 -11.14 12.85 -24.53
C ALA A 24 -11.81 11.72 -23.73
N VAL A 25 -11.06 11.02 -22.86
CA VAL A 25 -11.64 9.97 -22.00
C VAL A 25 -12.79 10.49 -21.14
N PHE A 26 -12.72 11.75 -20.69
CA PHE A 26 -13.77 12.33 -19.86
C PHE A 26 -15.12 12.38 -20.59
N ASP A 27 -15.12 12.53 -21.92
CA ASP A 27 -16.33 12.64 -22.72
C ASP A 27 -17.07 11.30 -22.85
N GLN A 28 -16.36 10.18 -22.65
CA GLN A 28 -16.98 8.84 -22.58
C GLN A 28 -17.90 8.72 -21.36
N PHE A 29 -17.73 9.58 -20.35
CA PHE A 29 -18.52 9.55 -19.12
C PHE A 29 -19.75 10.45 -19.13
N LYS A 30 -20.00 11.20 -20.22
CA LYS A 30 -21.04 12.23 -20.30
C LYS A 30 -22.42 11.77 -19.83
N ASP A 31 -22.82 10.56 -20.18
CA ASP A 31 -24.14 9.99 -19.86
C ASP A 31 -24.06 8.87 -18.79
N THR A 32 -22.95 8.79 -18.06
CA THR A 32 -22.67 7.74 -17.07
C THR A 32 -22.73 8.26 -15.62
N ILE A 33 -22.32 7.43 -14.66
CA ILE A 33 -22.40 7.69 -13.21
C ILE A 33 -21.55 8.92 -12.76
N LEU A 34 -20.67 9.45 -13.63
CA LEU A 34 -19.72 10.54 -13.32
C LEU A 34 -20.14 11.88 -13.96
N ASP A 35 -21.37 12.34 -13.72
CA ASP A 35 -21.76 13.74 -13.97
C ASP A 35 -21.02 14.66 -12.98
N GLN A 36 -19.74 14.91 -13.26
CA GLN A 36 -18.82 15.69 -12.45
C GLN A 36 -18.11 16.73 -13.32
N LEU A 37 -17.91 17.91 -12.77
CA LEU A 37 -16.96 18.89 -13.29
C LEU A 37 -15.57 18.58 -12.74
N PHE A 38 -14.60 18.35 -13.61
CA PHE A 38 -13.21 18.16 -13.23
C PHE A 38 -12.49 19.50 -13.26
N LEU A 39 -11.87 19.87 -12.15
CA LEU A 39 -11.14 21.11 -12.00
C LEU A 39 -9.75 20.77 -11.46
N ALA A 40 -8.72 20.90 -12.28
CA ALA A 40 -7.36 20.88 -11.76
C ALA A 40 -6.98 22.29 -11.30
N ASP A 41 -6.43 22.41 -10.10
CA ASP A 41 -5.96 23.66 -9.53
C ASP A 41 -4.46 23.62 -9.22
N ASP A 42 -3.86 24.80 -9.27
CA ASP A 42 -2.45 25.04 -8.96
C ASP A 42 -2.29 26.51 -8.53
N SER A 43 -1.19 26.83 -7.87
CA SER A 43 -0.92 28.18 -7.37
C SER A 43 0.56 28.57 -7.50
N GLU A 44 0.80 29.80 -7.94
CA GLU A 44 2.17 30.33 -8.10
C GLU A 44 2.50 31.39 -7.05
N TRP A 45 3.71 31.27 -6.50
CA TRP A 45 4.17 32.00 -5.32
C TRP A 45 5.54 32.60 -5.55
N GLU A 46 5.81 33.66 -4.81
CA GLU A 46 7.17 34.14 -4.60
C GLU A 46 7.91 33.21 -3.62
N SER A 47 9.13 32.78 -3.96
CA SER A 47 9.88 31.85 -3.12
C SER A 47 10.48 32.58 -1.90
N PRO A 48 10.41 32.01 -0.69
CA PRO A 48 11.09 32.58 0.47
C PRO A 48 12.60 32.37 0.33
N ILE A 49 13.40 33.37 0.69
CA ILE A 49 14.85 33.19 0.82
C ILE A 49 15.10 32.43 2.14
N VAL A 50 15.63 31.21 2.05
CA VAL A 50 15.85 30.35 3.23
C VAL A 50 17.34 30.12 3.44
N THR A 51 17.87 30.55 4.58
CA THR A 51 19.23 30.21 5.04
C THR A 51 19.18 29.01 6.00
N PRO A 52 20.28 28.29 6.27
CA PRO A 52 20.29 27.14 7.19
C PRO A 52 19.79 27.45 8.61
N ASP A 53 19.83 28.71 9.03
CA ASP A 53 19.47 29.16 10.38
C ASP A 53 18.09 29.86 10.43
N GLU A 54 17.42 30.05 9.29
CA GLU A 54 16.15 30.77 9.18
C GLU A 54 15.04 29.89 8.60
N VAL A 55 13.83 30.03 9.15
CA VAL A 55 12.63 29.42 8.58
C VAL A 55 12.11 30.34 7.48
N GLY A 56 12.10 29.86 6.24
CA GLY A 56 11.46 30.56 5.13
C GLY A 56 9.95 30.46 5.25
N THR A 57 9.26 31.60 5.33
CA THR A 57 7.79 31.64 5.41
C THR A 57 7.19 32.25 4.14
N ARG A 58 6.16 31.60 3.59
CA ARG A 58 5.29 32.18 2.55
C ARG A 58 4.04 32.75 3.18
N GLU A 59 3.62 33.93 2.76
CA GLU A 59 2.40 34.58 3.24
C GLU A 59 1.35 34.68 2.13
N GLN A 60 0.10 34.98 2.49
CA GLN A 60 -0.97 35.26 1.51
C GLN A 60 -0.54 36.32 0.47
N GLU A 61 0.25 37.32 0.91
CA GLU A 61 0.72 38.37 0.00
C GLU A 61 1.71 37.88 -1.06
N SER A 62 2.40 36.75 -0.81
CA SER A 62 3.37 36.13 -1.71
C SER A 62 2.72 35.41 -2.90
N ILE A 63 1.41 35.19 -2.89
CA ILE A 63 0.69 34.55 -4.00
C ILE A 63 0.60 35.52 -5.18
N ILE A 64 0.95 35.04 -6.36
CA ILE A 64 1.02 35.80 -7.62
C ILE A 64 -0.19 35.49 -8.48
N SER A 65 -0.55 34.21 -8.60
CA SER A 65 -1.73 33.79 -9.34
C SER A 65 -2.23 32.42 -8.88
N HIS A 66 -3.48 32.14 -9.23
CA HIS A 66 -4.11 30.83 -9.07
C HIS A 66 -4.63 30.37 -10.43
N GLN A 67 -4.36 29.12 -10.75
CA GLN A 67 -4.56 28.53 -12.07
C GLN A 67 -5.58 27.41 -12.01
N TYR A 68 -6.41 27.32 -13.05
CA TYR A 68 -7.46 26.32 -13.15
C TYR A 68 -7.53 25.74 -14.55
N VAL A 69 -7.63 24.41 -14.66
CA VAL A 69 -8.01 23.72 -15.90
C VAL A 69 -9.31 22.97 -15.67
N ALA A 70 -10.37 23.41 -16.36
CA ALA A 70 -11.72 22.89 -16.19
C ALA A 70 -12.15 22.02 -17.37
N LYS A 71 -12.73 20.85 -17.08
CA LYS A 71 -13.34 19.94 -18.06
C LYS A 71 -14.64 19.37 -17.51
N LEU A 72 -15.74 19.62 -18.23
CA LEU A 72 -17.01 18.91 -18.07
C LEU A 72 -17.15 17.89 -19.21
N PRO A 73 -17.55 16.63 -18.94
CA PRO A 73 -17.81 15.64 -19.99
C PRO A 73 -18.74 16.15 -21.09
N GLY A 74 -18.31 15.99 -22.34
CA GLY A 74 -19.02 16.45 -23.54
C GLY A 74 -18.78 17.91 -23.93
N TYR A 75 -17.89 18.63 -23.23
CA TYR A 75 -17.59 20.04 -23.44
C TYR A 75 -16.09 20.29 -23.54
N PRO A 76 -15.63 21.39 -24.18
CA PRO A 76 -14.19 21.67 -24.32
C PRO A 76 -13.51 21.93 -22.97
N VAL A 77 -12.21 21.61 -22.89
CA VAL A 77 -11.35 22.02 -21.78
C VAL A 77 -10.99 23.50 -21.91
N ILE A 78 -10.99 24.24 -20.80
CA ILE A 78 -10.60 25.67 -20.78
C ILE A 78 -9.75 25.94 -19.54
N GLY A 79 -8.68 26.70 -19.73
CA GLY A 79 -7.80 27.17 -18.64
C GLY A 79 -8.14 28.59 -18.19
N TYR A 80 -7.94 28.90 -16.91
CA TYR A 80 -8.09 30.23 -16.34
C TYR A 80 -6.91 30.53 -15.41
N ILE A 81 -6.31 31.71 -15.54
CA ILE A 81 -5.28 32.21 -14.62
C ILE A 81 -5.81 33.47 -13.97
N LEU A 82 -6.07 33.43 -12.67
CA LEU A 82 -6.44 34.60 -11.89
C LEU A 82 -5.18 35.20 -11.30
N TYR A 83 -4.95 36.49 -11.55
CA TYR A 83 -3.78 37.21 -11.04
C TYR A 83 -4.11 37.93 -9.74
N ARG A 84 -3.08 38.12 -8.92
CA ARG A 84 -3.14 38.87 -7.67
C ARG A 84 -1.97 39.86 -7.58
N GLY A 85 -2.31 41.14 -7.49
CA GLY A 85 -1.38 42.20 -7.09
C GLY A 85 -1.09 42.16 -5.59
N LYS A 86 -0.05 42.87 -5.13
CA LYS A 86 0.34 42.87 -3.72
C LYS A 86 -0.80 43.33 -2.79
N ASP A 87 -1.55 44.35 -3.24
CA ASP A 87 -2.66 44.97 -2.48
C ASP A 87 -4.03 44.31 -2.68
N ASP A 88 -4.13 43.29 -3.54
CA ASP A 88 -5.39 42.59 -3.79
C ASP A 88 -5.76 41.69 -2.61
N LYS A 89 -7.07 41.54 -2.36
CA LYS A 89 -7.57 40.59 -1.35
C LYS A 89 -7.08 39.17 -1.66
N PRO A 90 -6.73 38.37 -0.63
CA PRO A 90 -6.42 36.94 -0.78
C PRO A 90 -7.43 36.16 -1.62
N PHE A 91 -6.99 35.08 -2.27
CA PHE A 91 -7.92 34.16 -2.95
C PHE A 91 -8.84 33.47 -1.95
N THR A 92 -10.05 33.14 -2.39
CA THR A 92 -11.07 32.47 -1.58
C THR A 92 -11.73 31.36 -2.39
N PHE A 93 -12.42 30.43 -1.74
CA PHE A 93 -13.21 29.41 -2.44
C PHE A 93 -14.29 30.02 -3.34
N TRP A 94 -14.73 31.25 -3.05
CA TRP A 94 -15.63 31.99 -3.95
C TRP A 94 -14.99 32.33 -5.29
N ASP A 95 -13.67 32.58 -5.33
CA ASP A 95 -12.94 32.82 -6.57
C ASP A 95 -12.94 31.54 -7.44
N MET A 96 -12.67 30.38 -6.85
CA MET A 96 -12.79 29.08 -7.51
C MET A 96 -14.21 28.83 -8.03
N LEU A 97 -15.24 29.11 -7.23
CA LEU A 97 -16.63 28.97 -7.66
C LEU A 97 -17.00 29.94 -8.79
N SER A 98 -16.40 31.13 -8.81
CA SER A 98 -16.58 32.12 -9.87
C SER A 98 -15.95 31.64 -11.19
N VAL A 99 -14.79 30.97 -11.13
CA VAL A 99 -14.17 30.30 -12.29
C VAL A 99 -15.05 29.17 -12.81
N VAL A 100 -15.56 28.31 -11.92
CA VAL A 100 -16.51 27.25 -12.29
C VAL A 100 -17.72 27.85 -13.00
N LYS A 101 -18.26 28.95 -12.49
CA LYS A 101 -19.39 29.63 -13.12
C LYS A 101 -19.05 30.23 -14.48
N GLN A 102 -17.89 30.84 -14.60
CA GLN A 102 -17.40 31.38 -15.87
C GLN A 102 -17.22 30.27 -16.90
N TYR A 103 -16.60 29.15 -16.52
CA TYR A 103 -16.46 27.98 -17.37
C TYR A 103 -17.80 27.47 -17.90
N LEU A 104 -18.77 27.25 -17.01
CA LEU A 104 -20.11 26.80 -17.40
C LEU A 104 -20.81 27.79 -18.36
N ASN A 105 -20.57 29.09 -18.21
CA ASN A 105 -21.05 30.11 -19.14
C ASN A 105 -20.34 30.02 -20.50
N ASP A 106 -19.02 29.87 -20.52
CA ASP A 106 -18.20 29.88 -21.74
C ASP A 106 -18.46 28.65 -22.62
N ILE A 107 -18.79 27.50 -22.01
CA ILE A 107 -19.20 26.29 -22.73
C ILE A 107 -20.71 26.25 -23.05
N ASN A 108 -21.46 27.31 -22.76
CA ASN A 108 -22.90 27.41 -22.93
C ASN A 108 -23.70 26.28 -22.23
N TYR A 109 -23.32 25.91 -21.00
CA TYR A 109 -24.01 24.90 -20.21
C TYR A 109 -25.31 25.44 -19.61
N ASN A 110 -26.44 24.84 -19.98
CA ASN A 110 -27.79 25.37 -19.68
C ASN A 110 -28.66 24.47 -18.79
N MET A 111 -28.09 23.45 -18.14
CA MET A 111 -28.89 22.53 -17.30
C MET A 111 -29.41 23.21 -16.02
N LYS A 112 -30.54 22.71 -15.51
CA LYS A 112 -31.19 23.15 -14.26
C LYS A 112 -31.04 22.08 -13.18
N TYR A 113 -31.09 22.51 -11.92
CA TYR A 113 -31.11 21.60 -10.78
C TYR A 113 -32.41 20.79 -10.76
N SER A 114 -32.31 19.48 -10.56
CA SER A 114 -33.47 18.63 -10.35
C SER A 114 -34.01 18.77 -8.92
N ASP A 115 -35.30 18.46 -8.71
CA ASP A 115 -35.88 18.43 -7.37
C ASP A 115 -35.20 17.41 -6.44
N ALA A 116 -34.68 16.32 -7.00
CA ALA A 116 -33.94 15.30 -6.24
C ALA A 116 -32.62 15.87 -5.69
N GLU A 117 -31.88 16.64 -6.49
CA GLU A 117 -30.64 17.30 -6.04
C GLU A 117 -30.93 18.35 -4.98
N ILE A 118 -31.97 19.17 -5.16
CA ILE A 118 -32.37 20.19 -4.19
C ILE A 118 -32.73 19.53 -2.84
N LYS A 119 -33.49 18.43 -2.86
CA LYS A 119 -33.81 17.63 -1.66
C LYS A 119 -32.56 17.01 -1.03
N SER A 120 -31.60 16.55 -1.84
CA SER A 120 -30.33 16.00 -1.38
C SER A 120 -29.50 17.06 -0.65
N PHE A 121 -29.34 18.25 -1.23
CA PHE A 121 -28.66 19.39 -0.59
C PHE A 121 -29.35 19.80 0.72
N ALA A 122 -30.67 19.95 0.70
CA ALA A 122 -31.47 20.27 1.88
C ALA A 122 -31.23 19.26 3.02
N LYS A 123 -31.25 17.96 2.71
CA LYS A 123 -31.00 16.89 3.69
C LYS A 123 -29.56 16.94 4.25
N LYS A 124 -28.55 17.01 3.38
CA LYS A 124 -27.14 16.97 3.80
C LYS A 124 -26.71 18.20 4.60
N LEU A 125 -27.28 19.36 4.29
CA LEU A 125 -26.96 20.63 4.96
C LEU A 125 -27.91 20.94 6.14
N GLY A 126 -28.92 20.09 6.40
CA GLY A 126 -29.90 20.32 7.47
C GLY A 126 -30.77 21.57 7.25
N LYS A 127 -31.15 21.88 6.01
CA LYS A 127 -31.90 23.09 5.63
C LYS A 127 -33.18 22.79 4.87
N SER A 128 -34.08 23.77 4.80
CA SER A 128 -35.29 23.67 3.96
C SER A 128 -34.97 23.83 2.48
N THR A 129 -35.76 23.18 1.62
CA THR A 129 -35.62 23.27 0.16
C THR A 129 -35.78 24.70 -0.37
N ASN A 130 -36.58 25.54 0.28
CA ASN A 130 -36.76 26.95 -0.08
C ASN A 130 -35.48 27.77 0.13
N ILE A 131 -34.77 27.54 1.25
CA ILE A 131 -33.48 28.20 1.53
C ILE A 131 -32.43 27.78 0.49
N ILE A 132 -32.39 26.50 0.14
CA ILE A 132 -31.50 26.00 -0.92
C ILE A 132 -31.82 26.69 -2.25
N LYS A 133 -33.08 26.68 -2.70
CA LYS A 133 -33.51 27.31 -3.96
C LYS A 133 -33.13 28.79 -4.05
N LYS A 134 -33.27 29.56 -2.96
CA LYS A 134 -32.91 30.99 -2.91
C LYS A 134 -31.42 31.24 -3.20
N ASN A 135 -30.54 30.32 -2.82
CA ASN A 135 -29.10 30.50 -2.93
C ASN A 135 -28.49 29.87 -4.18
N LEU A 136 -29.16 28.91 -4.82
CA LEU A 136 -28.70 28.28 -6.04
C LEU A 136 -28.55 29.27 -7.19
N PHE A 137 -27.56 29.05 -8.05
CA PHE A 137 -27.48 29.76 -9.32
C PHE A 137 -28.54 29.30 -10.32
N SER A 138 -28.83 30.14 -11.31
CA SER A 138 -29.81 29.84 -12.36
C SER A 138 -29.40 28.64 -13.23
N THR A 139 -28.09 28.48 -13.46
CA THR A 139 -27.50 27.30 -14.11
C THR A 139 -27.00 26.33 -13.05
N ARG A 140 -27.22 25.03 -13.28
CA ARG A 140 -26.75 23.95 -12.43
C ARG A 140 -25.22 23.96 -12.31
N ILE A 141 -24.71 23.71 -11.11
CA ILE A 141 -23.30 23.39 -10.86
C ILE A 141 -23.25 21.88 -10.57
N PRO A 142 -22.66 21.07 -11.47
CA PRO A 142 -22.41 19.65 -11.20
C PRO A 142 -21.49 19.48 -9.97
N PRO A 143 -21.49 18.32 -9.30
CA PRO A 143 -20.45 17.98 -8.33
C PRO A 143 -19.05 18.26 -8.88
N ILE A 144 -18.19 18.91 -8.09
CA ILE A 144 -16.86 19.35 -8.51
C ILE A 144 -15.82 18.38 -7.93
N LEU A 145 -15.00 17.81 -8.80
CA LEU A 145 -13.80 17.09 -8.41
C LEU A 145 -12.60 17.99 -8.61
N LEU A 146 -11.94 18.34 -7.51
CA LEU A 146 -10.67 19.06 -7.50
C LEU A 146 -9.52 18.06 -7.58
N ALA A 147 -8.68 18.24 -8.59
CA ALA A 147 -7.49 17.46 -8.85
C ALA A 147 -6.26 18.32 -8.62
N GLY A 148 -5.48 18.03 -7.58
CA GLY A 148 -4.23 18.74 -7.29
C GLY A 148 -3.03 17.82 -7.43
N TYR A 149 -1.84 18.38 -7.47
CA TYR A 149 -0.60 17.65 -7.23
C TYR A 149 0.09 18.29 -6.04
N PHE A 150 0.20 17.56 -4.92
CA PHE A 150 0.62 18.17 -3.65
C PHE A 150 -0.40 19.22 -3.16
N GLY A 151 -1.69 18.90 -3.35
CA GLY A 151 -2.80 19.85 -3.30
C GLY A 151 -3.03 20.49 -1.95
N GLY A 152 -2.40 20.01 -0.87
CA GLY A 152 -2.39 20.72 0.41
C GLY A 152 -1.78 22.13 0.29
N VAL A 153 -0.78 22.31 -0.57
CA VAL A 153 -0.19 23.63 -0.83
C VAL A 153 -1.18 24.52 -1.59
N ASP A 154 -1.79 24.03 -2.66
CA ASP A 154 -2.69 24.83 -3.50
C ASP A 154 -3.98 25.21 -2.79
N VAL A 155 -4.55 24.27 -2.02
CA VAL A 155 -5.73 24.55 -1.19
C VAL A 155 -5.42 25.58 -0.11
N SER A 156 -4.20 25.60 0.43
CA SER A 156 -3.82 26.61 1.42
C SER A 156 -3.71 28.03 0.84
N ALA A 157 -3.64 28.16 -0.49
CA ALA A 157 -3.68 29.46 -1.17
C ALA A 157 -5.01 30.20 -0.94
N TYR A 158 -6.10 29.49 -0.61
CA TYR A 158 -7.38 30.12 -0.29
C TYR A 158 -7.44 30.55 1.18
N ALA A 159 -7.62 31.83 1.47
CA ALA A 159 -7.67 32.35 2.84
C ALA A 159 -8.84 31.85 3.71
N ASP A 160 -9.80 31.13 3.12
CA ASP A 160 -10.95 30.55 3.81
C ASP A 160 -11.06 29.03 3.64
N TRP A 161 -9.95 28.35 3.32
CA TRP A 161 -9.92 26.89 3.08
C TRP A 161 -10.38 26.06 4.27
N ASP A 162 -10.00 26.48 5.48
CA ASP A 162 -10.28 25.84 6.76
C ASP A 162 -11.79 25.69 6.95
N LYS A 163 -12.58 26.72 6.65
CA LYS A 163 -14.05 26.71 6.81
C LYS A 163 -14.76 25.60 6.05
N TYR A 164 -14.16 25.07 4.98
CA TYR A 164 -14.80 24.07 4.12
C TYR A 164 -14.23 22.67 4.31
N LEU A 165 -12.99 22.55 4.77
CA LEU A 165 -12.27 21.29 4.93
C LEU A 165 -12.18 20.82 6.39
N ASP A 166 -12.30 21.74 7.34
CA ASP A 166 -12.26 21.53 8.80
C ASP A 166 -13.67 21.63 9.39
N ASN A 167 -14.46 20.56 9.31
CA ASN A 167 -15.79 20.49 9.95
C ASN A 167 -15.69 19.63 11.23
N ASP A 168 -15.98 20.24 12.39
CA ASP A 168 -15.83 19.70 13.75
C ASP A 168 -16.50 18.33 14.04
N ASN A 169 -17.38 17.83 13.15
CA ASN A 169 -18.19 16.64 13.41
C ASN A 169 -17.98 15.46 12.43
N ASP A 170 -17.23 15.62 11.33
CA ASP A 170 -16.89 14.51 10.43
C ASP A 170 -15.64 14.89 9.61
N ALA A 171 -14.50 14.24 9.88
CA ALA A 171 -13.27 14.44 9.12
C ALA A 171 -13.47 13.97 7.66
N ASN A 172 -13.81 14.91 6.77
CA ASN A 172 -13.96 14.65 5.33
C ASN A 172 -12.60 14.52 4.63
N VAL A 173 -11.54 15.01 5.26
CA VAL A 173 -10.16 15.03 4.76
C VAL A 173 -9.37 13.89 5.38
N ILE A 174 -8.72 13.10 4.52
CA ILE A 174 -7.72 12.11 4.92
C ILE A 174 -6.40 12.55 4.32
N THR A 175 -5.44 12.87 5.18
CA THR A 175 -4.08 13.25 4.79
C THR A 175 -3.26 12.00 4.45
N LEU A 176 -2.54 12.05 3.33
CA LEU A 176 -1.66 11.01 2.83
C LEU A 176 -0.25 11.60 2.77
N TYR A 177 0.65 11.11 3.62
CA TYR A 177 1.94 11.77 3.82
C TYR A 177 1.74 13.23 4.26
N GLN A 178 2.81 13.94 4.60
CA GLN A 178 2.73 15.23 5.30
C GLN A 178 1.91 16.34 4.56
N HIS A 179 1.65 16.23 3.25
CA HIS A 179 1.07 17.32 2.42
C HIS A 179 0.08 16.91 1.31
N ALA A 180 -0.06 15.63 0.95
CA ALA A 180 -1.09 15.20 -0.01
C ALA A 180 -2.36 14.81 0.75
N PHE A 181 -3.53 14.96 0.16
CA PHE A 181 -4.78 14.57 0.81
C PHE A 181 -5.87 14.16 -0.19
N PHE A 182 -6.92 13.54 0.32
CA PHE A 182 -8.13 13.30 -0.45
C PHE A 182 -9.36 13.41 0.44
N THR A 183 -10.53 13.53 -0.19
CA THR A 183 -11.80 13.53 0.54
C THR A 183 -12.78 12.49 0.01
N GLN A 184 -13.73 12.06 0.85
CA GLN A 184 -14.98 11.53 0.30
C GLN A 184 -15.78 12.69 -0.32
N PRO A 185 -16.73 12.44 -1.24
CA PRO A 185 -17.61 13.50 -1.73
C PRO A 185 -18.41 14.10 -0.57
N PHE A 186 -18.23 15.39 -0.31
CA PHE A 186 -18.90 16.11 0.76
C PHE A 186 -19.68 17.31 0.23
N THR A 187 -20.70 17.72 0.96
CA THR A 187 -21.57 18.84 0.57
C THR A 187 -21.33 20.00 1.52
N THR A 188 -21.08 21.19 0.98
CA THR A 188 -20.82 22.42 1.74
C THR A 188 -21.47 23.63 1.08
N GLU A 189 -21.44 24.79 1.74
CA GLU A 189 -21.96 26.05 1.22
C GLU A 189 -20.85 27.09 1.09
N ILE A 190 -20.44 27.41 -0.14
CA ILE A 190 -19.43 28.45 -0.38
C ILE A 190 -20.10 29.82 -0.27
N VAL A 191 -19.50 30.70 0.54
CA VAL A 191 -20.07 32.00 0.91
C VAL A 191 -19.55 33.12 0.01
N SER A 192 -20.44 33.99 -0.46
CA SER A 192 -20.04 35.15 -1.26
C SER A 192 -19.26 36.19 -0.45
N PRO A 193 -18.43 37.05 -1.08
CA PRO A 193 -17.62 38.05 -0.37
C PRO A 193 -18.47 39.05 0.44
N ASP A 194 -19.67 39.35 -0.02
CA ASP A 194 -20.67 40.20 0.66
C ASP A 194 -21.50 39.43 1.71
N ARG A 195 -21.26 38.12 1.86
CA ARG A 195 -21.94 37.19 2.77
C ARG A 195 -23.44 37.03 2.55
N HIS A 196 -24.00 37.58 1.47
CA HIS A 196 -25.43 37.52 1.19
C HIS A 196 -25.89 36.22 0.55
N ARG A 197 -24.98 35.48 -0.10
CA ARG A 197 -25.28 34.22 -0.80
C ARG A 197 -24.42 33.08 -0.27
N LYS A 198 -25.05 31.94 -0.03
CA LYS A 198 -24.41 30.71 0.44
C LYS A 198 -24.71 29.58 -0.53
N VAL A 199 -23.85 29.39 -1.52
CA VAL A 199 -24.13 28.49 -2.65
C VAL A 199 -23.81 27.05 -2.26
N PRO A 200 -24.80 26.14 -2.22
CA PRO A 200 -24.55 24.74 -1.91
C PRO A 200 -23.85 24.05 -3.09
N VAL A 201 -22.77 23.34 -2.80
CA VAL A 201 -21.97 22.58 -3.76
C VAL A 201 -21.60 21.21 -3.18
N THR A 202 -21.29 20.26 -4.06
CA THR A 202 -20.65 18.99 -3.67
C THR A 202 -19.21 19.00 -4.17
N LEU A 203 -18.25 18.79 -3.27
CA LEU A 203 -16.82 18.80 -3.56
C LEU A 203 -16.19 17.43 -3.30
N GLN A 204 -15.13 17.11 -4.04
CA GLN A 204 -14.31 15.94 -3.86
C GLN A 204 -12.86 16.26 -4.24
N TYR A 205 -11.90 15.97 -3.37
CA TYR A 205 -10.48 16.19 -3.66
C TYR A 205 -9.75 14.89 -3.99
N ARG A 206 -8.86 14.95 -4.97
CA ARG A 206 -7.96 13.87 -5.36
C ARG A 206 -6.58 14.42 -5.66
N ASP A 207 -5.59 13.94 -4.93
CA ASP A 207 -4.19 14.29 -5.15
C ASP A 207 -3.52 13.30 -6.10
N MET A 208 -3.02 13.81 -7.22
CA MET A 208 -2.33 13.02 -8.25
C MET A 208 -0.99 12.46 -7.74
N MET A 209 -0.39 13.03 -6.69
CA MET A 209 0.78 12.44 -6.02
C MET A 209 0.47 11.05 -5.46
N ALA A 210 -0.75 10.82 -4.97
CA ALA A 210 -1.18 9.52 -4.44
C ALA A 210 -1.57 8.51 -5.53
N LEU A 211 -1.81 8.99 -6.75
CA LEU A 211 -2.16 8.21 -7.93
C LEU A 211 -0.97 8.02 -8.90
N GLY A 212 0.11 8.76 -8.70
CA GLY A 212 1.33 8.82 -9.51
C GLY A 212 2.40 7.79 -9.16
N PRO A 213 3.29 7.42 -10.10
CA PRO A 213 4.55 6.78 -9.77
C PRO A 213 5.50 7.74 -9.03
N GLN A 214 6.61 7.21 -8.50
CA GLN A 214 7.68 8.06 -7.95
C GLN A 214 8.33 8.90 -9.05
N GLY A 215 8.68 10.15 -8.75
CA GLY A 215 9.43 11.03 -9.67
C GLY A 215 8.90 12.45 -9.85
N GLY A 216 7.87 12.85 -9.09
CA GLY A 216 7.39 14.22 -9.14
C GLY A 216 6.36 14.47 -10.25
N LEU A 217 5.81 15.68 -10.29
CA LEU A 217 4.92 16.14 -11.36
C LEU A 217 5.59 16.13 -12.75
N LYS A 218 6.92 16.34 -12.81
CA LYS A 218 7.71 16.22 -14.04
C LYS A 218 7.47 14.88 -14.75
N LYS A 219 7.50 13.78 -13.99
CA LYS A 219 7.30 12.44 -14.53
C LYS A 219 5.86 12.20 -14.98
N LEU A 220 4.88 12.79 -14.28
CA LEU A 220 3.49 12.77 -14.73
C LEU A 220 3.34 13.50 -16.06
N GLY A 221 4.01 14.65 -16.22
CA GLY A 221 4.07 15.41 -17.46
C GLY A 221 4.62 14.60 -18.63
N GLU A 222 5.70 13.84 -18.42
CA GLU A 222 6.24 12.91 -19.42
C GLU A 222 5.21 11.84 -19.84
N MET A 223 4.46 11.26 -18.90
CA MET A 223 3.43 10.23 -19.18
C MET A 223 2.28 10.73 -20.04
N VAL A 224 1.95 12.01 -19.91
CA VAL A 224 0.80 12.63 -20.60
C VAL A 224 1.21 13.52 -21.76
N ASN A 225 2.47 13.40 -22.20
CA ASN A 225 3.06 14.21 -23.28
C ASN A 225 2.89 15.74 -23.05
N GLN A 226 3.03 16.18 -21.80
CA GLN A 226 3.01 17.58 -21.38
C GLN A 226 4.21 17.81 -20.45
N PRO A 227 5.44 17.94 -20.99
CA PRO A 227 6.64 18.10 -20.16
C PRO A 227 6.56 19.40 -19.35
N LYS A 228 7.15 19.37 -18.14
CA LYS A 228 7.27 20.57 -17.31
C LYS A 228 8.18 21.59 -17.98
N VAL A 229 7.83 22.87 -17.89
CA VAL A 229 8.60 23.97 -18.47
C VAL A 229 9.88 24.19 -17.66
N ASP A 230 11.01 24.36 -18.36
CA ASP A 230 12.32 24.63 -17.76
C ASP A 230 12.68 26.11 -17.85
N THR A 231 12.62 26.82 -16.71
CA THR A 231 12.88 28.25 -16.63
C THR A 231 14.34 28.61 -16.89
N THR A 232 15.28 27.65 -16.79
CA THR A 232 16.72 27.93 -16.96
C THR A 232 17.09 28.34 -18.38
N VAL A 233 16.25 27.96 -19.36
CA VAL A 233 16.36 28.43 -20.74
C VAL A 233 16.17 29.94 -20.80
N TRP A 234 15.12 30.46 -20.14
CA TRP A 234 14.83 31.89 -20.08
C TRP A 234 15.82 32.65 -19.20
N ASP A 235 16.28 32.04 -18.10
CA ASP A 235 17.34 32.63 -17.29
C ASP A 235 18.57 32.93 -18.18
N LYS A 236 18.96 31.98 -19.03
CA LYS A 236 20.09 32.14 -19.94
C LYS A 236 19.83 33.18 -21.04
N GLU A 237 18.65 33.16 -21.66
CA GLU A 237 18.26 34.13 -22.71
C GLU A 237 18.32 35.57 -22.20
N ASP A 238 17.95 35.79 -20.93
CA ASP A 238 17.89 37.13 -20.33
C ASP A 238 19.14 37.48 -19.48
N GLY A 239 20.20 36.65 -19.56
CA GLY A 239 21.46 36.89 -18.85
C GLY A 239 21.37 36.81 -17.33
N LYS A 240 20.45 36.00 -16.79
CA LYS A 240 20.23 35.77 -15.37
C LYS A 240 20.95 34.51 -14.87
N PRO A 241 21.27 34.43 -13.56
CA PRO A 241 21.75 33.19 -12.95
C PRO A 241 20.73 32.05 -13.10
N ALA A 242 21.19 30.81 -13.26
CA ALA A 242 20.31 29.65 -13.36
C ALA A 242 19.43 29.51 -12.10
N GLY A 243 18.13 29.36 -12.29
CA GLY A 243 17.13 29.29 -11.20
C GLY A 243 16.61 30.65 -10.74
N PHE A 244 17.01 31.75 -11.40
CA PHE A 244 16.56 33.10 -11.07
C PHE A 244 15.04 33.22 -11.20
N TYR A 245 14.46 32.96 -12.38
CA TYR A 245 13.02 33.11 -12.57
C TYR A 245 12.19 32.18 -11.69
N LYS A 246 12.71 30.98 -11.40
CA LYS A 246 12.04 30.04 -10.50
C LYS A 246 11.87 30.57 -9.07
N SER A 247 12.82 31.39 -8.61
CA SER A 247 12.76 32.05 -7.30
C SER A 247 12.07 33.42 -7.36
N HIS A 248 11.95 34.02 -8.55
CA HIS A 248 11.44 35.37 -8.79
C HIS A 248 10.27 35.38 -9.79
N MET A 249 9.20 34.65 -9.48
CA MET A 249 8.06 34.48 -10.39
C MET A 249 7.35 35.80 -10.76
N ARG A 250 7.38 36.82 -9.90
CA ARG A 250 6.85 38.15 -10.22
C ARG A 250 7.65 38.84 -11.32
N ASP A 251 8.97 38.66 -11.31
CA ASP A 251 9.83 39.19 -12.36
C ASP A 251 9.56 38.48 -13.68
N LEU A 252 9.37 37.15 -13.66
CA LEU A 252 8.98 36.40 -14.86
C LEU A 252 7.64 36.89 -15.43
N LEU A 253 6.62 37.10 -14.58
CA LEU A 253 5.34 37.66 -15.02
C LEU A 253 5.48 39.05 -15.64
N LYS A 254 6.40 39.87 -15.14
CA LYS A 254 6.65 41.22 -15.62
C LYS A 254 7.45 41.25 -16.92
N SER A 255 8.53 40.47 -17.02
CA SER A 255 9.45 40.47 -18.16
C SER A 255 8.95 39.59 -19.31
N ARG A 256 8.33 38.44 -19.00
CA ARG A 256 7.90 37.43 -19.96
C ARG A 256 6.47 36.93 -19.67
N PRO A 257 5.44 37.79 -19.80
CA PRO A 257 4.08 37.45 -19.37
C PRO A 257 3.47 36.23 -20.09
N SER A 258 3.79 36.01 -21.37
CA SER A 258 3.34 34.82 -22.13
C SER A 258 3.98 33.53 -21.66
N ASP A 259 5.26 33.60 -21.28
CA ASP A 259 6.03 32.46 -20.78
C ASP A 259 5.61 32.12 -19.35
N TYR A 260 5.36 33.12 -18.52
CA TYR A 260 4.71 32.95 -17.22
C TYR A 260 3.38 32.23 -17.36
N GLN A 261 2.48 32.72 -18.23
CA GLN A 261 1.17 32.11 -18.45
C GLN A 261 1.29 30.63 -18.87
N SER A 262 2.26 30.31 -19.72
CA SER A 262 2.52 28.93 -20.16
C SER A 262 3.08 28.07 -19.03
N TYR A 263 4.02 28.59 -18.25
CA TYR A 263 4.62 27.93 -17.10
C TYR A 263 3.56 27.63 -16.03
N ALA A 264 2.86 28.65 -15.57
CA ALA A 264 1.83 28.60 -14.55
C ALA A 264 0.69 27.63 -14.87
N MET A 265 0.33 27.49 -16.14
CA MET A 265 -0.77 26.60 -16.53
C MET A 265 -0.34 25.14 -16.72
N THR A 266 0.96 24.90 -16.88
CA THR A 266 1.47 23.57 -17.22
C THR A 266 1.19 22.56 -16.11
N ASP A 267 1.38 22.93 -14.84
CA ASP A 267 1.23 22.00 -13.71
C ASP A 267 -0.24 21.56 -13.52
N ALA A 268 -1.20 22.49 -13.65
CA ALA A 268 -2.63 22.18 -13.68
C ALA A 268 -3.05 21.37 -14.93
N GLU A 269 -2.49 21.65 -16.11
CA GLU A 269 -2.75 20.87 -17.34
C GLU A 269 -2.25 19.43 -17.20
N ILE A 270 -1.02 19.24 -16.68
CA ILE A 270 -0.46 17.92 -16.39
C ILE A 270 -1.37 17.16 -15.42
N THR A 271 -1.81 17.82 -14.35
CA THR A 271 -2.64 17.22 -13.30
C THR A 271 -3.97 16.70 -13.86
N LEU A 272 -4.67 17.49 -14.68
CA LEU A 272 -5.94 17.06 -15.29
C LEU A 272 -5.71 15.94 -16.32
N LYS A 273 -4.70 16.07 -17.19
CA LYS A 273 -4.37 15.01 -18.15
C LYS A 273 -3.97 13.72 -17.43
N TYR A 274 -3.24 13.80 -16.33
CA TYR A 274 -2.86 12.61 -15.57
C TYR A 274 -4.05 11.92 -14.94
N LEU A 275 -5.02 12.68 -14.41
CA LEU A 275 -6.29 12.12 -13.95
C LEU A 275 -6.99 11.34 -15.08
N GLY A 276 -7.06 11.91 -16.28
CA GLY A 276 -7.65 11.24 -17.43
C GLY A 276 -6.86 9.99 -17.86
N PHE A 277 -5.53 10.05 -17.86
CA PHE A 277 -4.69 8.88 -18.07
C PHE A 277 -5.01 7.76 -17.06
N PHE A 278 -5.16 8.10 -15.78
CA PHE A 278 -5.53 7.12 -14.75
C PHE A 278 -6.95 6.56 -14.95
N LEU A 279 -7.91 7.41 -15.32
CA LEU A 279 -9.29 7.00 -15.64
C LEU A 279 -9.35 5.99 -16.79
N ARG A 280 -8.43 6.08 -17.77
CA ARG A 280 -8.32 5.05 -18.82
C ARG A 280 -7.91 3.70 -18.27
N ILE A 281 -7.04 3.65 -17.26
CA ILE A 281 -6.65 2.40 -16.59
C ILE A 281 -7.86 1.80 -15.85
N GLU A 282 -8.63 2.62 -15.15
CA GLU A 282 -9.88 2.21 -14.50
C GLU A 282 -10.91 1.72 -15.53
N GLN A 283 -11.06 2.41 -16.66
CA GLN A 283 -11.93 1.99 -17.77
C GLN A 283 -11.52 0.62 -18.31
N GLU A 284 -10.23 0.40 -18.56
CA GLU A 284 -9.73 -0.90 -19.02
C GLU A 284 -10.08 -2.03 -18.05
N ALA A 285 -9.92 -1.80 -16.74
CA ALA A 285 -10.29 -2.79 -15.72
C ALA A 285 -11.82 -3.01 -15.64
N TYR A 286 -12.61 -1.95 -15.87
CA TYR A 286 -14.06 -2.01 -15.94
C TYR A 286 -14.55 -2.81 -17.16
N ASP A 287 -14.00 -2.54 -18.35
CA ASP A 287 -14.31 -3.24 -19.60
C ASP A 287 -13.89 -4.71 -19.55
N ASP A 288 -12.77 -5.00 -18.89
CA ASP A 288 -12.33 -6.36 -18.59
C ASP A 288 -13.30 -7.10 -17.64
N GLY A 289 -14.27 -6.40 -17.04
CA GLY A 289 -15.28 -6.93 -16.13
C GLY A 289 -14.78 -7.16 -14.71
N LEU A 290 -13.64 -6.55 -14.36
CA LEU A 290 -12.98 -6.70 -13.06
C LEU A 290 -13.49 -5.68 -12.05
N LEU A 291 -14.18 -4.63 -12.51
CA LEU A 291 -14.80 -3.61 -11.67
C LEU A 291 -16.32 -3.62 -11.87
N LYS A 292 -17.07 -3.44 -10.78
CA LYS A 292 -18.54 -3.30 -10.81
C LYS A 292 -18.98 -1.95 -11.37
N GLN A 293 -18.18 -0.92 -11.14
CA GLN A 293 -18.38 0.46 -11.59
C GLN A 293 -17.03 1.16 -11.61
N MET A 294 -16.91 2.19 -12.44
CA MET A 294 -15.78 3.11 -12.39
C MET A 294 -15.92 4.12 -11.26
N TYR A 295 -14.78 4.59 -10.77
CA TYR A 295 -14.66 5.66 -9.77
C TYR A 295 -13.19 6.11 -9.74
N ILE A 296 -12.93 7.26 -9.12
CA ILE A 296 -11.56 7.77 -8.97
C ILE A 296 -11.04 7.37 -7.59
N PRO A 297 -10.07 6.44 -7.50
CA PRO A 297 -9.53 6.02 -6.21
C PRO A 297 -8.77 7.14 -5.51
N ALA A 298 -8.60 7.00 -4.20
CA ALA A 298 -7.78 7.91 -3.39
C ALA A 298 -6.28 7.64 -3.52
N THR A 299 -5.90 6.39 -3.79
CA THR A 299 -4.51 5.95 -3.96
C THR A 299 -4.44 4.94 -5.09
N VAL A 300 -3.31 4.88 -5.78
CA VAL A 300 -3.07 3.92 -6.88
C VAL A 300 -3.33 2.48 -6.43
N THR A 301 -2.94 2.13 -5.20
CA THR A 301 -3.11 0.78 -4.64
C THR A 301 -4.56 0.41 -4.32
N ARG A 302 -5.53 1.34 -4.40
CA ARG A 302 -6.94 0.99 -4.20
C ARG A 302 -7.51 0.19 -5.38
N LEU A 303 -7.03 0.43 -6.61
CA LEU A 303 -7.37 -0.39 -7.77
C LEU A 303 -6.93 -1.85 -7.55
N SER A 304 -5.71 -2.06 -7.04
CA SER A 304 -5.20 -3.38 -6.62
C SER A 304 -6.14 -4.15 -5.69
N ASP A 305 -6.70 -3.45 -4.68
CA ASP A 305 -7.63 -4.02 -3.70
C ASP A 305 -8.95 -4.47 -4.35
N GLN A 306 -9.46 -3.71 -5.33
CA GLN A 306 -10.68 -4.05 -6.04
C GLN A 306 -10.53 -5.19 -7.04
N LEU A 307 -9.44 -5.20 -7.80
CA LEU A 307 -9.12 -6.33 -8.67
C LEU A 307 -9.05 -7.63 -7.85
N THR A 308 -8.44 -7.56 -6.67
CA THR A 308 -8.41 -8.70 -5.74
C THR A 308 -9.81 -9.06 -5.24
N ALA A 309 -10.62 -8.07 -4.84
CA ALA A 309 -11.99 -8.28 -4.37
C ALA A 309 -12.88 -8.97 -5.42
N TYR A 310 -12.75 -8.61 -6.70
CA TYR A 310 -13.47 -9.29 -7.79
C TYR A 310 -13.16 -10.79 -7.80
N TYR A 311 -11.89 -11.17 -7.70
CA TYR A 311 -11.49 -12.57 -7.69
C TYR A 311 -11.84 -13.30 -6.39
N LEU A 312 -11.95 -12.58 -5.26
CA LEU A 312 -12.45 -13.14 -4.00
C LEU A 312 -13.96 -13.46 -4.09
N GLU A 313 -14.73 -12.73 -4.90
CA GLU A 313 -16.15 -13.00 -5.13
C GLU A 313 -16.40 -14.15 -6.12
N GLN A 314 -15.36 -14.77 -6.68
CA GLN A 314 -15.49 -15.90 -7.61
C GLN A 314 -15.49 -17.24 -6.87
N PRO A 315 -16.14 -18.29 -7.41
CA PRO A 315 -16.14 -19.60 -6.80
C PRO A 315 -14.73 -20.21 -6.72
N TYR A 316 -14.41 -20.83 -5.58
CA TYR A 316 -13.18 -21.61 -5.40
C TYR A 316 -12.95 -22.63 -6.52
N SER A 317 -13.96 -23.36 -6.99
CA SER A 317 -13.81 -24.28 -8.12
C SER A 317 -15.10 -24.35 -8.95
N ARG A 318 -15.01 -24.89 -10.18
CA ARG A 318 -16.20 -25.13 -11.03
C ARG A 318 -17.25 -26.03 -10.34
N GLY A 319 -16.80 -26.95 -9.49
CA GLY A 319 -17.66 -27.87 -8.74
C GLY A 319 -18.14 -27.35 -7.39
N HIS A 320 -17.69 -26.17 -6.93
CA HIS A 320 -17.98 -25.66 -5.58
C HIS A 320 -19.49 -25.64 -5.30
N VAL A 321 -20.25 -24.90 -6.12
CA VAL A 321 -21.70 -24.73 -5.92
C VAL A 321 -22.46 -26.05 -6.06
N ARG A 322 -22.07 -26.88 -7.04
CA ARG A 322 -22.67 -28.21 -7.24
C ARG A 322 -22.46 -29.13 -6.04
N ASN A 323 -21.25 -29.15 -5.48
CA ASN A 323 -20.94 -29.97 -4.31
C ASN A 323 -21.68 -29.47 -3.07
N LEU A 324 -21.78 -28.15 -2.89
CA LEU A 324 -22.57 -27.57 -1.80
C LEU A 324 -24.06 -27.92 -1.95
N SER A 325 -24.60 -27.80 -3.16
CA SER A 325 -25.98 -28.21 -3.46
C SER A 325 -26.24 -29.67 -3.10
N ARG A 326 -25.36 -30.59 -3.52
CA ARG A 326 -25.50 -32.02 -3.21
C ARG A 326 -25.46 -32.31 -1.71
N LYS A 327 -24.62 -31.60 -0.96
CA LYS A 327 -24.54 -31.75 0.51
C LYS A 327 -25.80 -31.29 1.24
N ILE A 328 -26.53 -30.33 0.67
CA ILE A 328 -27.74 -29.77 1.29
C ILE A 328 -28.98 -30.55 0.88
N PHE A 329 -29.13 -30.81 -0.43
CA PHE A 329 -30.38 -31.29 -1.01
C PHE A 329 -30.34 -32.75 -1.48
N GLY A 330 -29.16 -33.41 -1.47
CA GLY A 330 -29.01 -34.72 -2.09
C GLY A 330 -29.47 -34.72 -3.55
N GLU A 331 -30.43 -35.60 -3.87
CA GLU A 331 -31.11 -35.69 -5.16
C GLU A 331 -32.46 -34.93 -5.20
N HIS A 332 -32.90 -34.33 -4.10
CA HIS A 332 -34.24 -33.74 -3.97
C HIS A 332 -34.31 -32.25 -4.29
N LEU A 333 -33.26 -31.61 -4.81
CA LEU A 333 -33.27 -30.18 -5.15
C LEU A 333 -34.47 -29.78 -6.02
N GLU A 334 -34.88 -30.68 -6.91
CA GLU A 334 -36.00 -30.46 -7.84
C GLU A 334 -37.35 -30.26 -7.14
N GLN A 335 -37.55 -30.76 -5.91
CA GLN A 335 -38.81 -30.57 -5.16
C GLN A 335 -39.02 -29.13 -4.69
N TYR A 336 -37.94 -28.34 -4.62
CA TYR A 336 -37.93 -26.97 -4.11
C TYR A 336 -37.96 -25.91 -5.21
N ILE A 337 -38.03 -26.31 -6.48
CA ILE A 337 -38.13 -25.40 -7.62
C ILE A 337 -39.48 -25.55 -8.32
N ARG A 338 -39.84 -24.57 -9.16
CA ARG A 338 -41.10 -24.61 -9.90
C ARG A 338 -41.12 -25.85 -10.82
N PRO A 339 -42.28 -26.51 -11.00
CA PRO A 339 -42.41 -27.60 -11.96
C PRO A 339 -42.16 -27.11 -13.39
N GLU A 340 -41.82 -28.02 -14.30
CA GLU A 340 -41.62 -27.69 -15.72
C GLU A 340 -42.91 -27.26 -16.42
N TYR A 341 -44.00 -27.95 -16.07
CA TYR A 341 -45.34 -27.67 -16.56
C TYR A 341 -46.33 -27.94 -15.42
N TYR A 342 -47.42 -27.18 -15.39
CA TYR A 342 -48.59 -27.51 -14.58
C TYR A 342 -49.56 -28.41 -15.37
N ASN A 343 -49.53 -28.32 -16.71
CA ASN A 343 -50.41 -29.08 -17.62
C ASN A 343 -51.90 -28.89 -17.31
N GLU A 344 -52.26 -27.69 -16.87
CA GLU A 344 -53.64 -27.27 -16.64
C GLU A 344 -54.11 -26.38 -17.80
N LEU A 345 -55.40 -26.45 -18.14
CA LEU A 345 -56.04 -25.53 -19.08
C LEU A 345 -56.91 -24.50 -18.32
N PRO A 346 -57.09 -23.28 -18.85
CA PRO A 346 -57.96 -22.29 -18.22
C PRO A 346 -59.41 -22.79 -18.21
N THR A 347 -60.10 -22.62 -17.08
CA THR A 347 -61.44 -23.21 -16.86
C THR A 347 -62.53 -22.51 -17.66
N ASN A 348 -62.35 -21.21 -17.92
CA ASN A 348 -63.13 -20.37 -18.82
C ASN A 348 -62.10 -19.56 -19.63
N ASP A 349 -62.38 -19.21 -20.89
CA ASP A 349 -61.57 -18.29 -21.71
C ASP A 349 -60.31 -18.88 -22.38
N GLU A 350 -60.31 -20.18 -22.73
CA GLU A 350 -59.17 -20.82 -23.45
C GLU A 350 -58.82 -20.12 -24.78
N GLU A 351 -59.82 -19.84 -25.62
CA GLU A 351 -59.64 -19.10 -26.88
C GLU A 351 -59.07 -17.70 -26.66
N GLU A 352 -59.50 -17.00 -25.59
CA GLU A 352 -58.99 -15.66 -25.28
C GLU A 352 -57.53 -15.69 -24.79
N TRP A 353 -57.14 -16.72 -24.03
CA TRP A 353 -55.76 -16.93 -23.62
C TRP A 353 -54.87 -17.32 -24.79
N GLU A 354 -55.34 -18.16 -25.71
CA GLU A 354 -54.64 -18.48 -26.96
C GLU A 354 -54.44 -17.22 -27.82
N HIS A 355 -55.49 -16.42 -27.99
CA HIS A 355 -55.42 -15.14 -28.70
C HIS A 355 -54.46 -14.16 -28.02
N LEU A 356 -54.46 -14.10 -26.68
CA LEU A 356 -53.52 -13.28 -25.93
C LEU A 356 -52.07 -13.74 -26.18
N ILE A 357 -51.80 -15.04 -26.07
CA ILE A 357 -50.47 -15.61 -26.28
C ILE A 357 -50.00 -15.38 -27.72
N PHE A 358 -50.89 -15.56 -28.70
CA PHE A 358 -50.63 -15.22 -30.09
C PHE A 358 -50.27 -13.73 -30.25
N THR A 359 -51.01 -12.84 -29.58
CA THR A 359 -50.78 -11.39 -29.61
C THR A 359 -49.42 -10.99 -29.03
N ILE A 360 -48.93 -11.71 -28.02
CA ILE A 360 -47.62 -11.48 -27.40
C ILE A 360 -46.51 -12.37 -27.97
N ARG A 361 -46.80 -13.16 -29.02
CA ARG A 361 -45.84 -14.10 -29.60
C ARG A 361 -44.72 -13.35 -30.33
N ASN A 362 -43.49 -13.55 -29.85
CA ASN A 362 -42.21 -13.22 -30.51
C ASN A 362 -42.18 -11.89 -31.31
N THR A 363 -42.63 -10.78 -30.71
CA THR A 363 -42.49 -9.45 -31.32
C THR A 363 -41.88 -8.44 -30.35
N LYS A 364 -40.82 -7.75 -30.80
CA LYS A 364 -40.10 -6.72 -30.01
C LYS A 364 -40.76 -5.34 -30.08
N ARG A 365 -41.99 -5.24 -30.58
CA ARG A 365 -42.74 -3.98 -30.64
C ARG A 365 -42.93 -3.42 -29.23
N LYS A 366 -42.68 -2.12 -29.04
CA LYS A 366 -42.80 -1.43 -27.75
C LYS A 366 -44.15 -1.68 -27.05
N SER A 367 -45.25 -1.66 -27.81
CA SER A 367 -46.61 -1.92 -27.29
C SER A 367 -46.79 -3.35 -26.77
N VAL A 368 -46.13 -4.33 -27.36
CA VAL A 368 -46.18 -5.74 -26.92
C VAL A 368 -45.21 -6.00 -25.76
N ARG A 369 -44.06 -5.30 -25.74
CA ARG A 369 -43.13 -5.32 -24.61
C ARG A 369 -43.79 -4.88 -23.31
N GLU A 370 -44.55 -3.79 -23.35
CA GLU A 370 -45.29 -3.30 -22.19
C GLU A 370 -46.30 -4.36 -21.71
N LYS A 371 -46.96 -5.07 -22.63
CA LYS A 371 -47.83 -6.20 -22.31
C LYS A 371 -47.08 -7.34 -21.63
N HIS A 372 -45.92 -7.78 -22.13
CA HIS A 372 -45.09 -8.81 -21.45
C HIS A 372 -44.73 -8.38 -20.02
N GLN A 373 -44.26 -7.15 -19.83
CA GLN A 373 -43.85 -6.65 -18.51
C GLN A 373 -45.02 -6.62 -17.53
N MET A 374 -46.21 -6.20 -17.99
CA MET A 374 -47.42 -6.23 -17.18
C MET A 374 -47.83 -7.66 -16.83
N LEU A 375 -47.85 -8.57 -17.80
CA LEU A 375 -48.18 -9.97 -17.58
C LEU A 375 -47.21 -10.64 -16.61
N ILE A 376 -45.89 -10.45 -16.78
CA ILE A 376 -44.88 -10.96 -15.84
C ILE A 376 -45.20 -10.45 -14.43
N LYS A 377 -45.41 -9.14 -14.25
CA LYS A 377 -45.70 -8.56 -12.95
C LYS A 377 -46.95 -9.15 -12.28
N LYS A 378 -47.99 -9.50 -13.06
CA LYS A 378 -49.25 -10.07 -12.57
C LYS A 378 -49.16 -11.58 -12.32
N LEU A 379 -48.52 -12.30 -13.23
CA LEU A 379 -48.58 -13.75 -13.31
C LEU A 379 -47.37 -14.46 -12.69
N VAL A 380 -46.26 -13.77 -12.37
CA VAL A 380 -45.00 -14.41 -11.96
C VAL A 380 -45.14 -15.44 -10.83
N SER A 381 -46.08 -15.30 -9.88
CA SER A 381 -46.34 -16.34 -8.87
C SER A 381 -46.85 -17.66 -9.45
N PHE A 382 -47.60 -17.60 -10.54
CA PHE A 382 -48.33 -18.71 -11.16
C PHE A 382 -47.57 -19.37 -12.32
N LEU A 383 -46.44 -18.80 -12.73
CA LEU A 383 -45.64 -19.33 -13.84
C LEU A 383 -44.82 -20.55 -13.42
N ALA A 384 -44.63 -21.49 -14.33
CA ALA A 384 -43.72 -22.63 -14.19
C ALA A 384 -42.25 -22.19 -14.33
N ARG A 385 -41.29 -23.10 -14.11
CA ARG A 385 -39.87 -22.79 -14.33
C ARG A 385 -39.60 -22.43 -15.78
N ASN A 386 -38.56 -21.63 -16.02
CA ASN A 386 -38.15 -21.19 -17.36
C ASN A 386 -39.22 -20.45 -18.18
N SER A 387 -40.24 -19.86 -17.53
CA SER A 387 -41.31 -19.11 -18.20
C SER A 387 -40.96 -17.66 -18.51
N ILE A 388 -39.84 -17.15 -17.98
CA ILE A 388 -39.34 -15.79 -18.24
C ILE A 388 -37.98 -15.88 -18.92
N VAL A 389 -37.85 -15.23 -20.07
CA VAL A 389 -36.60 -15.04 -20.81
C VAL A 389 -36.17 -13.60 -20.63
N VAL A 390 -34.89 -13.37 -20.40
CA VAL A 390 -34.31 -12.03 -20.50
C VAL A 390 -33.64 -11.91 -21.86
N GLU A 391 -33.87 -10.82 -22.58
CA GLU A 391 -33.27 -10.50 -23.88
C GLU A 391 -32.61 -9.12 -23.87
N LEU A 392 -31.69 -8.84 -24.81
CA LEU A 392 -31.15 -7.49 -25.02
C LEU A 392 -31.98 -6.71 -26.05
N GLU A 393 -32.30 -5.47 -25.71
CA GLU A 393 -32.86 -4.48 -26.63
C GLU A 393 -31.78 -3.97 -27.62
N GLN A 394 -32.19 -3.33 -28.74
CA GLN A 394 -31.33 -2.71 -29.77
C GLN A 394 -30.48 -1.50 -29.26
N GLY A 395 -29.91 -1.61 -28.07
CA GLY A 395 -29.16 -0.57 -27.37
C GLY A 395 -28.63 -0.99 -25.99
N SER A 396 -28.40 -2.29 -25.76
CA SER A 396 -27.67 -2.81 -24.58
C SER A 396 -28.39 -2.77 -23.22
N GLN A 397 -29.72 -2.84 -23.14
CA GLN A 397 -30.45 -3.01 -21.87
C GLN A 397 -31.20 -4.36 -21.82
N PRO A 398 -31.14 -5.11 -20.69
CA PRO A 398 -31.86 -6.36 -20.54
C PRO A 398 -33.35 -6.14 -20.27
N ILE A 399 -34.21 -6.76 -21.08
CA ILE A 399 -35.66 -6.74 -20.96
C ILE A 399 -36.19 -8.13 -20.61
N GLN A 400 -37.25 -8.21 -19.80
CA GLN A 400 -37.89 -9.49 -19.47
C GLN A 400 -39.07 -9.76 -20.41
N LEU A 401 -39.15 -10.97 -20.93
CA LEU A 401 -40.21 -11.44 -21.82
C LEU A 401 -40.74 -12.78 -21.29
N LEU A 402 -41.98 -13.09 -21.64
CA LEU A 402 -42.52 -14.43 -21.35
C LEU A 402 -42.01 -15.39 -22.42
N ASP A 403 -41.55 -16.57 -22.01
CA ASP A 403 -41.30 -17.67 -22.92
C ASP A 403 -42.65 -18.17 -23.45
N THR A 404 -43.00 -17.79 -24.68
CA THR A 404 -44.30 -18.16 -25.26
C THR A 404 -44.36 -19.64 -25.66
N ASP A 405 -43.23 -20.35 -25.65
CA ASP A 405 -43.19 -21.78 -25.96
C ASP A 405 -43.92 -22.58 -24.87
N LYS A 406 -45.08 -23.15 -25.25
CA LYS A 406 -45.98 -23.92 -24.38
C LYS A 406 -46.41 -23.15 -23.13
N LEU A 407 -46.57 -21.83 -23.24
CA LEU A 407 -46.87 -20.96 -22.09
C LEU A 407 -48.17 -21.33 -21.36
N LEU A 408 -49.22 -21.78 -22.06
CA LEU A 408 -50.46 -22.25 -21.43
C LEU A 408 -50.20 -23.39 -20.45
N GLN A 409 -49.41 -24.40 -20.86
CA GLN A 409 -49.05 -25.55 -20.02
C GLN A 409 -48.15 -25.15 -18.83
N LYS A 410 -47.59 -23.94 -18.86
CA LYS A 410 -46.70 -23.38 -17.85
C LYS A 410 -47.40 -22.42 -16.88
N ILE A 411 -48.72 -22.20 -16.99
CA ILE A 411 -49.47 -21.38 -16.03
C ILE A 411 -50.26 -22.31 -15.10
N ASN A 412 -50.19 -22.05 -13.79
CA ASN A 412 -51.05 -22.69 -12.79
C ASN A 412 -52.43 -22.03 -12.80
N PHE A 413 -53.27 -22.41 -13.76
CA PHE A 413 -54.60 -21.83 -13.94
C PHE A 413 -55.51 -22.14 -12.76
N LYS A 414 -55.45 -23.36 -12.22
CA LYS A 414 -56.27 -23.74 -11.08
C LYS A 414 -56.08 -22.78 -9.91
N LYS A 415 -54.82 -22.50 -9.54
CA LYS A 415 -54.53 -21.60 -8.42
C LYS A 415 -54.75 -20.14 -8.76
N LEU A 416 -54.53 -19.74 -10.02
CA LEU A 416 -54.81 -18.39 -10.50
C LEU A 416 -56.29 -18.04 -10.31
N TYR A 417 -57.19 -18.89 -10.79
CA TYR A 417 -58.64 -18.70 -10.68
C TYR A 417 -59.18 -18.99 -9.28
N GLU A 418 -58.62 -19.93 -8.53
CA GLU A 418 -58.98 -20.16 -7.12
C GLU A 418 -58.75 -18.90 -6.26
N LEU A 419 -57.60 -18.25 -6.43
CA LEU A 419 -57.26 -17.02 -5.69
C LEU A 419 -57.95 -15.77 -6.27
N ASN A 420 -58.31 -15.78 -7.55
CA ASN A 420 -58.87 -14.65 -8.27
C ASN A 420 -60.10 -15.09 -9.09
N PRO A 421 -61.22 -15.48 -8.44
CA PRO A 421 -62.34 -16.14 -9.10
C PRO A 421 -63.13 -15.25 -10.08
N LYS A 422 -62.91 -13.93 -10.04
CA LYS A 422 -63.54 -12.95 -10.95
C LYS A 422 -62.55 -12.39 -11.98
N LEU A 423 -61.41 -13.05 -12.18
CA LEU A 423 -60.38 -12.60 -13.11
C LEU A 423 -60.89 -12.63 -14.55
N LYS A 424 -60.84 -11.50 -15.25
CA LYS A 424 -60.95 -11.42 -16.72
C LYS A 424 -59.58 -11.16 -17.33
N ILE A 425 -59.31 -11.61 -18.56
CA ILE A 425 -58.00 -11.41 -19.22
C ILE A 425 -57.64 -9.93 -19.36
N GLU A 426 -58.63 -9.06 -19.62
CA GLU A 426 -58.45 -7.60 -19.67
C GLU A 426 -57.85 -7.03 -18.37
N ASP A 427 -58.13 -7.65 -17.22
CA ASP A 427 -57.65 -7.20 -15.91
C ASP A 427 -56.13 -7.35 -15.76
N LEU A 428 -55.51 -8.24 -16.55
CA LEU A 428 -54.05 -8.41 -16.58
C LEU A 428 -53.35 -7.16 -17.12
N PHE A 429 -54.03 -6.38 -17.95
CA PHE A 429 -53.54 -5.13 -18.53
C PHE A 429 -54.03 -3.88 -17.81
N ASN A 430 -54.84 -4.03 -16.76
CA ASN A 430 -55.24 -2.91 -15.92
C ASN A 430 -54.20 -2.67 -14.81
N LYS A 431 -53.62 -1.46 -14.78
CA LYS A 431 -52.60 -1.09 -13.80
C LYS A 431 -53.14 -1.02 -12.36
N ASP A 432 -54.42 -0.68 -12.20
CA ASP A 432 -55.07 -0.44 -10.91
C ASP A 432 -55.64 -1.72 -10.29
N LYS A 433 -55.99 -2.73 -11.10
CA LYS A 433 -56.46 -4.03 -10.60
C LYS A 433 -55.33 -4.89 -10.07
N ARG A 434 -55.33 -5.27 -8.80
CA ARG A 434 -54.31 -6.17 -8.22
C ARG A 434 -54.79 -7.61 -8.19
N LEU A 435 -53.90 -8.56 -8.50
CA LEU A 435 -54.14 -9.99 -8.31
C LEU A 435 -53.61 -10.45 -6.96
N ARG A 436 -54.30 -11.39 -6.33
CA ARG A 436 -53.78 -12.13 -5.19
C ARG A 436 -52.63 -13.01 -5.66
N HIS A 437 -51.49 -12.92 -4.99
CA HIS A 437 -50.27 -13.65 -5.33
C HIS A 437 -50.31 -15.06 -4.75
N PHE A 438 -49.92 -16.06 -5.54
CA PHE A 438 -49.74 -17.41 -5.03
C PHE A 438 -48.39 -17.54 -4.32
N HIS A 439 -48.44 -17.99 -3.06
CA HIS A 439 -47.27 -18.37 -2.28
C HIS A 439 -47.35 -19.88 -2.03
N PRO A 440 -46.41 -20.69 -2.57
CA PRO A 440 -46.42 -22.12 -2.33
C PRO A 440 -46.12 -22.41 -0.86
N LYS A 441 -46.76 -23.44 -0.30
CA LYS A 441 -46.33 -24.05 0.96
C LYS A 441 -45.39 -25.20 0.59
N LEU A 442 -44.08 -24.96 0.70
CA LEU A 442 -43.07 -25.95 0.41
C LEU A 442 -42.86 -26.83 1.65
N GLU A 443 -43.09 -28.14 1.52
CA GLU A 443 -42.81 -29.11 2.58
C GLU A 443 -41.30 -29.22 2.75
N MET A 444 -40.82 -29.15 4.00
CA MET A 444 -39.39 -29.16 4.30
C MET A 444 -39.02 -30.50 4.91
N ASN A 445 -37.94 -31.09 4.39
CA ASN A 445 -37.34 -32.27 4.98
C ASN A 445 -36.40 -31.85 6.14
N ASP A 446 -36.62 -32.38 7.34
CA ASP A 446 -35.83 -32.08 8.53
C ASP A 446 -34.34 -32.42 8.37
N GLU A 447 -34.00 -33.46 7.61
CA GLU A 447 -32.60 -33.84 7.33
C GLU A 447 -31.88 -32.76 6.50
N GLU A 448 -32.55 -32.22 5.48
CA GLU A 448 -32.00 -31.18 4.60
C GLU A 448 -31.93 -29.83 5.30
N VAL A 449 -32.92 -29.52 6.16
CA VAL A 449 -32.89 -28.37 7.06
C VAL A 449 -31.68 -28.47 7.98
N SER A 450 -31.45 -29.63 8.60
CA SER A 450 -30.29 -29.88 9.45
C SER A 450 -28.97 -29.75 8.69
N ALA A 451 -28.86 -30.38 7.52
CA ALA A 451 -27.71 -30.30 6.64
C ALA A 451 -27.40 -28.85 6.23
N PHE A 452 -28.42 -28.08 5.83
CA PHE A 452 -28.27 -26.67 5.52
C PHE A 452 -27.85 -25.85 6.75
N ASN A 453 -28.47 -26.05 7.90
CA ASN A 453 -28.12 -25.30 9.12
C ASN A 453 -26.65 -25.51 9.50
N SER A 454 -26.12 -26.71 9.31
CA SER A 454 -24.70 -27.01 9.52
C SER A 454 -23.77 -26.32 8.52
N LEU A 455 -24.27 -25.87 7.36
CA LEU A 455 -23.52 -25.24 6.27
C LEU A 455 -23.91 -23.78 6.01
N ALA A 456 -24.87 -23.24 6.76
CA ALA A 456 -25.45 -21.92 6.53
C ALA A 456 -24.40 -20.81 6.60
N TYR A 457 -23.29 -21.03 7.32
CA TYR A 457 -22.16 -20.12 7.40
C TYR A 457 -21.43 -19.91 6.05
N GLN A 458 -21.56 -20.85 5.11
CA GLN A 458 -20.98 -20.73 3.75
C GLN A 458 -21.82 -19.80 2.86
N PHE A 459 -22.96 -19.30 3.34
CA PHE A 459 -23.86 -18.40 2.61
C PHE A 459 -23.72 -16.96 3.07
N ASN A 460 -24.12 -16.03 2.20
CA ASN A 460 -24.17 -14.61 2.50
C ASN A 460 -25.15 -14.35 3.64
N ARG A 461 -24.68 -13.70 4.71
CA ARG A 461 -25.54 -13.23 5.79
C ARG A 461 -26.54 -12.20 5.31
N LYS A 462 -27.61 -12.07 6.09
CA LYS A 462 -28.62 -11.00 5.93
C LYS A 462 -28.01 -9.64 6.28
N LYS A 463 -28.69 -8.57 5.89
CA LYS A 463 -28.33 -7.20 6.33
C LYS A 463 -28.34 -7.03 7.85
N SER A 464 -29.18 -7.80 8.55
CA SER A 464 -29.21 -7.90 10.03
C SER A 464 -28.03 -8.66 10.63
N ASN A 465 -27.08 -9.12 9.80
CA ASN A 465 -25.96 -9.96 10.20
C ASN A 465 -26.38 -11.35 10.73
N GLU A 466 -27.57 -11.83 10.39
CA GLU A 466 -28.03 -13.20 10.70
C GLU A 466 -27.67 -14.19 9.58
N LEU A 467 -27.59 -15.48 9.93
CA LEU A 467 -27.47 -16.57 8.95
C LEU A 467 -28.74 -16.66 8.10
N LEU A 468 -28.56 -16.95 6.81
CA LEU A 468 -29.67 -17.30 5.93
C LEU A 468 -30.33 -18.58 6.46
N THR A 469 -31.66 -18.67 6.46
CA THR A 469 -32.39 -19.90 6.86
C THR A 469 -32.68 -20.78 5.65
N PHE A 470 -32.94 -22.08 5.88
CA PHE A 470 -33.27 -23.01 4.81
C PHE A 470 -34.52 -22.57 4.02
N ASN A 471 -35.57 -22.19 4.74
CA ASN A 471 -36.81 -21.66 4.16
C ASN A 471 -36.55 -20.43 3.28
N GLU A 472 -35.70 -19.50 3.73
CA GLU A 472 -35.33 -18.32 2.93
C GLU A 472 -34.58 -18.68 1.65
N LEU A 473 -33.66 -19.66 1.71
CA LEU A 473 -32.93 -20.15 0.55
C LEU A 473 -33.87 -20.80 -0.46
N VAL A 474 -34.70 -21.74 0.00
CA VAL A 474 -35.64 -22.48 -0.84
C VAL A 474 -36.67 -21.55 -1.49
N ASN A 475 -37.25 -20.62 -0.73
CA ASN A 475 -38.14 -19.59 -1.29
C ASN A 475 -37.44 -18.71 -2.33
N TYR A 476 -36.17 -18.38 -2.12
CA TYR A 476 -35.39 -17.66 -3.11
C TYR A 476 -35.19 -18.48 -4.39
N LEU A 477 -34.81 -19.76 -4.28
CA LEU A 477 -34.61 -20.64 -5.43
C LEU A 477 -35.91 -20.86 -6.21
N TRP A 478 -37.03 -21.12 -5.51
CA TRP A 478 -38.36 -21.20 -6.11
C TRP A 478 -38.68 -19.96 -6.94
N ASN A 479 -38.52 -18.77 -6.33
CA ASN A 479 -38.81 -17.50 -7.00
C ASN A 479 -37.89 -17.21 -8.19
N LYS A 480 -36.67 -17.73 -8.17
CA LYS A 480 -35.70 -17.54 -9.26
C LYS A 480 -35.76 -18.60 -10.37
N SER A 481 -36.31 -19.78 -10.09
CA SER A 481 -36.48 -20.85 -11.09
C SER A 481 -37.37 -20.49 -12.27
N VAL A 482 -38.18 -19.43 -12.16
CA VAL A 482 -39.02 -18.92 -13.27
C VAL A 482 -38.20 -18.40 -14.46
N TYR A 483 -36.93 -18.03 -14.26
CA TYR A 483 -36.07 -17.48 -15.30
C TYR A 483 -35.33 -18.57 -16.09
N LYS A 484 -35.42 -18.55 -17.42
CA LYS A 484 -34.71 -19.47 -18.33
C LYS A 484 -33.27 -19.04 -18.57
N ASN A 485 -33.07 -17.76 -18.84
CA ASN A 485 -31.78 -17.12 -19.05
C ASN A 485 -31.76 -15.76 -18.36
N TYR A 486 -30.55 -15.24 -18.17
CA TYR A 486 -30.31 -13.94 -17.57
C TYR A 486 -29.13 -13.26 -18.24
N TYR A 487 -28.96 -11.97 -18.02
CA TYR A 487 -27.77 -11.24 -18.47
C TYR A 487 -26.97 -10.72 -17.29
N GLU A 488 -25.68 -11.04 -17.28
CA GLU A 488 -24.71 -10.46 -16.34
C GLU A 488 -23.95 -9.34 -17.04
N ARG A 489 -23.81 -8.20 -16.35
CA ARG A 489 -23.08 -7.04 -16.86
C ARG A 489 -21.57 -7.25 -16.71
N LYS A 490 -20.82 -6.99 -17.77
CA LYS A 490 -19.35 -7.05 -17.84
C LYS A 490 -18.86 -5.76 -18.53
N GLY A 491 -18.43 -4.79 -17.74
CA GLY A 491 -18.25 -3.43 -18.24
C GLY A 491 -19.58 -2.89 -18.78
N ASP A 492 -19.57 -2.37 -20.01
CA ASP A 492 -20.79 -1.95 -20.72
C ASP A 492 -21.43 -3.04 -21.58
N LYS A 493 -20.85 -4.24 -21.58
CA LYS A 493 -21.40 -5.38 -22.32
C LYS A 493 -22.22 -6.27 -21.40
N TYR A 494 -23.23 -6.93 -21.98
CA TYR A 494 -24.03 -7.93 -21.26
C TYR A 494 -23.73 -9.31 -21.82
N LYS A 495 -23.52 -10.28 -20.92
CA LYS A 495 -23.31 -11.69 -21.27
C LYS A 495 -24.55 -12.49 -20.91
N CYS A 496 -25.15 -13.14 -21.90
CA CYS A 496 -26.26 -14.08 -21.68
C CYS A 496 -25.74 -15.33 -20.97
N ILE A 497 -26.45 -15.76 -19.95
CA ILE A 497 -26.15 -16.96 -19.16
C ILE A 497 -27.43 -17.76 -18.95
N LYS A 498 -27.31 -19.09 -18.97
CA LYS A 498 -28.41 -19.98 -18.58
C LYS A 498 -28.60 -19.87 -17.06
N ALA A 499 -29.78 -19.43 -16.63
CA ALA A 499 -30.03 -19.08 -15.24
C ALA A 499 -30.59 -20.28 -14.46
N ASP A 500 -29.85 -21.38 -14.46
CA ASP A 500 -30.26 -22.60 -13.77
C ASP A 500 -30.23 -22.47 -12.24
N THR A 501 -30.71 -23.50 -11.53
CA THR A 501 -30.79 -23.50 -10.07
C THR A 501 -29.42 -23.31 -9.41
N LEU A 502 -28.36 -23.89 -9.98
CA LEU A 502 -26.99 -23.73 -9.45
C LEU A 502 -26.47 -22.30 -9.65
N TYR A 503 -26.81 -21.65 -10.76
CA TYR A 503 -26.50 -20.23 -10.96
C TYR A 503 -27.13 -19.38 -9.86
N TRP A 504 -28.43 -19.57 -9.55
CA TRP A 504 -29.09 -18.80 -8.50
C TRP A 504 -28.55 -19.13 -7.11
N LEU A 505 -28.28 -20.41 -6.82
CA LEU A 505 -27.63 -20.82 -5.59
C LEU A 505 -26.29 -20.09 -5.41
N SER A 506 -25.48 -19.98 -6.47
CA SER A 506 -24.19 -19.29 -6.42
C SER A 506 -24.28 -17.84 -5.96
N LYS A 507 -25.40 -17.14 -6.25
CA LYS A 507 -25.61 -15.75 -5.82
C LYS A 507 -25.90 -15.61 -4.32
N LYS A 508 -26.15 -16.72 -3.63
CA LYS A 508 -26.31 -16.79 -2.17
C LYS A 508 -25.08 -17.29 -1.44
N VAL A 509 -24.11 -17.90 -2.12
CA VAL A 509 -22.87 -18.39 -1.50
C VAL A 509 -21.91 -17.24 -1.20
N ASN A 510 -21.25 -17.29 -0.05
CA ASN A 510 -20.25 -16.31 0.38
C ASN A 510 -18.84 -16.70 -0.08
N PHE A 511 -18.57 -16.55 -1.38
CA PHE A 511 -17.25 -16.85 -1.94
C PHE A 511 -16.13 -15.98 -1.35
N PHE A 512 -16.45 -14.73 -1.02
CA PHE A 512 -15.52 -13.79 -0.39
C PHE A 512 -15.03 -14.33 0.96
N GLY A 513 -15.96 -14.78 1.81
CA GLY A 513 -15.64 -15.45 3.08
C GLY A 513 -14.89 -16.77 2.87
N ALA A 514 -15.29 -17.57 1.87
CA ALA A 514 -14.62 -18.83 1.55
C ALA A 514 -13.13 -18.65 1.23
N HIS A 515 -12.74 -17.53 0.60
CA HIS A 515 -11.34 -17.26 0.27
C HIS A 515 -10.57 -16.49 1.32
N ASN A 516 -11.22 -15.65 2.14
CA ASN A 516 -10.50 -14.73 3.02
C ASN A 516 -10.75 -14.89 4.54
N GLY A 517 -11.79 -15.64 4.96
CA GLY A 517 -11.98 -16.07 6.35
C GLY A 517 -12.08 -14.94 7.39
N TYR A 518 -13.03 -14.02 7.28
CA TYR A 518 -13.01 -12.78 8.07
C TYR A 518 -13.46 -12.90 9.53
N HIS A 519 -12.54 -13.31 10.40
CA HIS A 519 -12.55 -12.96 11.82
C HIS A 519 -11.26 -12.23 12.19
N PHE A 520 -11.36 -10.91 12.39
CA PHE A 520 -10.30 -10.12 13.02
C PHE A 520 -10.86 -9.50 14.29
N ILE A 521 -10.21 -9.75 15.42
CA ILE A 521 -10.36 -8.93 16.62
C ILE A 521 -9.19 -7.94 16.59
N GLU A 522 -9.50 -6.65 16.55
CA GLU A 522 -8.48 -5.61 16.45
C GLU A 522 -7.63 -5.51 17.73
N ALA A 523 -6.49 -4.80 17.59
CA ALA A 523 -5.56 -4.50 18.67
C ALA A 523 -6.21 -3.57 19.71
N ASN A 524 -6.91 -4.18 20.66
CA ASN A 524 -7.58 -3.54 21.79
C ASN A 524 -8.76 -2.65 21.36
N ASN A 525 -9.94 -3.25 21.22
CA ASN A 525 -11.23 -2.59 21.01
C ASN A 525 -11.62 -1.55 22.10
N TYR A 526 -10.87 -1.49 23.22
CA TYR A 526 -11.00 -0.45 24.24
C TYR A 526 -10.07 0.76 24.01
N SER A 527 -9.23 0.74 22.97
CA SER A 527 -8.36 1.86 22.61
C SER A 527 -9.17 3.05 22.13
N SER A 528 -8.84 4.26 22.61
CA SER A 528 -9.43 5.51 22.11
C SER A 528 -9.12 5.79 20.63
N LYS A 529 -8.17 5.05 20.04
CA LYS A 529 -7.80 5.11 18.62
C LYS A 529 -8.66 4.21 17.73
N HIS A 530 -9.52 3.38 18.32
CA HIS A 530 -10.38 2.43 17.62
C HIS A 530 -11.72 3.09 17.22
N LYS A 531 -12.08 3.04 15.93
CA LYS A 531 -13.39 3.46 15.42
C LYS A 531 -14.23 2.22 15.11
N LYS A 532 -15.28 2.00 15.91
CA LYS A 532 -16.20 0.86 15.77
C LYS A 532 -16.82 0.82 14.38
N GLY A 533 -16.80 -0.34 13.72
CA GLY A 533 -17.30 -0.56 12.37
C GLY A 533 -16.41 -0.04 11.23
N VAL A 534 -15.34 0.71 11.53
CA VAL A 534 -14.35 1.17 10.54
C VAL A 534 -13.12 0.27 10.58
N HIS A 535 -12.69 -0.09 11.79
CA HIS A 535 -11.55 -0.99 11.98
C HIS A 535 -11.97 -2.42 12.34
N ASP A 536 -13.23 -2.61 12.73
CA ASP A 536 -13.82 -3.92 12.92
C ASP A 536 -14.09 -4.60 11.58
N MET A 537 -13.63 -5.84 11.42
CA MET A 537 -14.08 -6.70 10.33
C MET A 537 -15.00 -7.77 10.87
N ILE A 538 -16.29 -7.67 10.57
CA ILE A 538 -17.26 -8.72 10.91
C ILE A 538 -17.71 -9.38 9.61
N THR A 539 -17.43 -10.69 9.45
CA THR A 539 -18.49 -11.72 9.30
C THR A 539 -17.96 -13.17 9.19
N LEU A 540 -18.53 -14.01 10.10
CA LEU A 540 -18.71 -15.49 10.12
C LEU A 540 -17.65 -16.43 10.69
N GLN A 541 -17.97 -16.91 11.89
CA GLN A 541 -17.52 -18.11 12.62
C GLN A 541 -16.02 -18.27 12.87
N ALA A 542 -15.69 -18.29 14.16
CA ALA A 542 -14.43 -18.77 14.68
C ALA A 542 -14.35 -20.29 14.46
N ASP A 543 -13.87 -20.74 13.30
CA ASP A 543 -13.15 -22.01 13.31
C ASP A 543 -11.94 -21.77 14.21
N GLU A 544 -11.90 -22.47 15.35
CA GLU A 544 -10.87 -22.25 16.36
C GLU A 544 -9.47 -22.43 15.75
N ALA A 545 -9.30 -23.41 14.85
CA ALA A 545 -8.04 -23.64 14.17
C ALA A 545 -7.69 -22.46 13.25
N TYR A 546 -8.61 -21.95 12.42
CA TYR A 546 -8.28 -20.78 11.58
C TYR A 546 -8.08 -19.48 12.38
N ASN A 547 -8.78 -19.28 13.49
CA ASN A 547 -8.53 -18.16 14.38
C ASN A 547 -7.13 -18.23 14.99
N GLN A 548 -6.72 -19.41 15.48
CA GLN A 548 -5.36 -19.64 15.93
C GLN A 548 -4.37 -19.44 14.78
N ALA A 549 -4.68 -19.94 13.58
CA ALA A 549 -3.85 -19.77 12.40
C ALA A 549 -3.63 -18.30 12.04
N PHE A 550 -4.69 -17.48 12.05
CA PHE A 550 -4.58 -16.05 11.80
C PHE A 550 -3.78 -15.31 12.88
N SER A 551 -3.97 -15.68 14.15
CA SER A 551 -3.17 -15.13 15.27
C SER A 551 -1.70 -15.48 15.12
N MET A 552 -1.38 -16.74 14.83
CA MET A 552 -0.02 -17.18 14.55
C MET A 552 0.55 -16.51 13.30
N ALA A 553 -0.24 -16.39 12.24
CA ALA A 553 0.16 -15.73 10.99
C ALA A 553 0.47 -14.26 11.20
N LEU A 554 -0.30 -13.56 12.02
CA LEU A 554 -0.05 -12.16 12.39
C LEU A 554 1.28 -11.99 13.13
N LYS A 555 1.60 -12.93 14.04
CA LYS A 555 2.88 -12.94 14.76
C LYS A 555 4.05 -13.31 13.84
N ALA A 556 3.83 -14.25 12.92
CA ALA A 556 4.80 -14.67 11.91
C ALA A 556 5.04 -13.58 10.84
N TYR A 557 4.04 -12.73 10.60
CA TYR A 557 4.09 -11.69 9.58
C TYR A 557 5.20 -10.68 9.88
N SER A 558 6.24 -10.78 9.07
CA SER A 558 7.44 -9.96 9.08
C SER A 558 7.63 -9.36 7.68
N GLY A 559 8.26 -8.18 7.64
CA GLY A 559 8.70 -7.58 6.38
C GLY A 559 9.82 -8.39 5.73
N GLY A 560 10.38 -7.90 4.62
CA GLY A 560 11.53 -8.54 3.98
C GLY A 560 12.77 -8.62 4.86
N GLN A 561 13.68 -9.54 4.50
CA GLN A 561 14.99 -9.71 5.14
C GLN A 561 15.85 -8.46 4.96
N ASN A 562 16.40 -7.92 6.04
CA ASN A 562 17.22 -6.71 6.00
C ASN A 562 18.41 -6.93 6.94
N LEU A 563 19.56 -7.30 6.37
CA LEU A 563 20.73 -7.78 7.13
C LEU A 563 22.03 -7.25 6.52
N CYS A 564 23.00 -6.96 7.38
CA CYS A 564 24.37 -6.65 7.04
C CYS A 564 25.31 -7.72 7.64
N TYR A 565 25.88 -8.58 6.79
CA TYR A 565 26.75 -9.69 7.20
C TYR A 565 28.23 -9.33 7.21
N ASN A 566 28.68 -8.47 6.29
CA ASN A 566 30.07 -8.03 6.24
C ASN A 566 30.16 -6.49 6.26
N PRO A 567 29.91 -5.86 7.42
CA PRO A 567 30.00 -4.41 7.50
C PRO A 567 31.46 -3.95 7.39
N GLY A 568 31.73 -2.96 6.52
CA GLY A 568 33.01 -2.28 6.38
C GLY A 568 33.38 -1.93 4.94
N ILE A 569 34.68 -1.74 4.73
CA ILE A 569 35.29 -1.43 3.43
C ILE A 569 35.77 -2.75 2.81
N ILE A 570 35.17 -3.14 1.69
CA ILE A 570 35.43 -4.41 1.00
C ILE A 570 36.13 -4.14 -0.33
N LYS A 571 37.26 -4.81 -0.55
CA LYS A 571 38.03 -4.78 -1.80
C LYS A 571 38.02 -6.17 -2.44
N MET A 572 37.05 -6.41 -3.32
CA MET A 572 36.99 -7.62 -4.13
C MET A 572 36.89 -7.26 -5.62
N PRO A 573 37.49 -8.06 -6.53
CA PRO A 573 37.55 -7.72 -7.94
C PRO A 573 36.18 -7.55 -8.61
N TYR A 574 35.17 -8.32 -8.22
CA TYR A 574 33.83 -8.27 -8.81
C TYR A 574 32.76 -8.08 -7.75
N ILE A 575 31.88 -7.10 -7.96
CA ILE A 575 30.75 -6.82 -7.05
C ILE A 575 29.45 -6.70 -7.87
N TYR A 576 28.41 -7.42 -7.42
CA TYR A 576 27.11 -7.49 -8.05
C TYR A 576 26.01 -7.15 -7.04
N ASP A 577 25.01 -6.40 -7.49
CA ASP A 577 23.72 -6.19 -6.83
C ASP A 577 22.71 -7.11 -7.51
N ILE A 578 22.28 -8.15 -6.81
CA ILE A 578 21.48 -9.25 -7.36
C ILE A 578 20.07 -9.20 -6.77
N ASP A 579 19.08 -8.94 -7.60
CA ASP A 579 17.67 -8.87 -7.19
C ASP A 579 16.83 -9.95 -7.87
N LEU A 580 15.87 -10.51 -7.13
CA LEU A 580 14.86 -11.40 -7.69
C LEU A 580 14.00 -10.69 -8.74
N LYS A 581 13.58 -11.43 -9.77
CA LYS A 581 12.74 -10.86 -10.82
C LYS A 581 11.31 -10.62 -10.33
N SER A 582 10.96 -9.36 -10.10
CA SER A 582 9.61 -8.95 -9.68
C SER A 582 9.11 -9.75 -8.46
N SER A 583 9.96 -9.86 -7.44
CA SER A 583 9.83 -10.77 -6.29
C SER A 583 8.42 -10.95 -5.74
N TYR A 584 7.77 -9.90 -5.28
CA TYR A 584 6.42 -10.01 -4.69
C TYR A 584 5.35 -10.43 -5.72
N VAL A 585 5.48 -10.05 -6.99
CA VAL A 585 4.57 -10.51 -8.05
C VAL A 585 4.82 -11.98 -8.37
N ASN A 586 6.08 -12.41 -8.37
CA ASN A 586 6.46 -13.81 -8.53
C ASN A 586 5.91 -14.67 -7.39
N ALA A 587 6.09 -14.21 -6.14
CA ALA A 587 5.54 -14.84 -4.96
C ALA A 587 4.02 -15.03 -5.06
N GLY A 588 3.26 -14.02 -5.52
CA GLY A 588 1.80 -14.14 -5.68
C GLY A 588 1.36 -15.21 -6.67
N HIS A 589 2.17 -15.54 -7.68
CA HIS A 589 1.92 -16.66 -8.60
C HIS A 589 2.28 -18.03 -7.98
N LEU A 590 2.96 -18.04 -6.85
CA LEU A 590 3.31 -19.21 -6.05
C LEU A 590 2.45 -19.35 -4.79
N ILE A 591 1.45 -18.50 -4.59
CA ILE A 591 0.46 -18.66 -3.52
C ILE A 591 -0.77 -19.39 -4.07
N PRO A 592 -1.07 -20.61 -3.62
CA PRO A 592 -2.25 -21.36 -4.04
C PRO A 592 -3.55 -20.70 -3.56
N GLY A 593 -4.61 -20.87 -4.35
CA GLY A 593 -5.96 -20.53 -3.89
C GLY A 593 -6.31 -21.39 -2.68
N ILE A 594 -6.68 -20.75 -1.57
CA ILE A 594 -7.09 -21.41 -0.32
C ILE A 594 -8.61 -21.36 -0.16
N ARG A 595 -9.11 -22.24 0.70
CA ARG A 595 -10.50 -22.34 1.11
C ARG A 595 -10.58 -22.41 2.64
N LEU A 596 -11.34 -21.50 3.24
CA LEU A 596 -11.41 -21.26 4.69
C LEU A 596 -12.82 -21.47 5.27
N ASP A 597 -13.82 -21.73 4.42
CA ASP A 597 -15.18 -22.11 4.81
C ASP A 597 -15.35 -23.63 5.00
N VAL A 598 -14.24 -24.37 5.17
CA VAL A 598 -14.21 -25.81 5.43
C VAL A 598 -13.09 -26.12 6.42
N PRO A 599 -13.16 -27.22 7.21
CA PRO A 599 -12.10 -27.58 8.14
C PRO A 599 -10.71 -27.59 7.49
N ALA A 600 -9.69 -27.27 8.29
CA ALA A 600 -8.31 -27.28 7.84
C ALA A 600 -7.92 -28.66 7.27
N PHE A 601 -7.12 -28.66 6.20
CA PHE A 601 -6.61 -29.88 5.58
C PHE A 601 -5.68 -30.65 6.52
N ILE A 602 -4.87 -29.93 7.30
CA ILE A 602 -4.06 -30.46 8.40
C ILE A 602 -4.26 -29.56 9.60
N ASP A 603 -4.58 -30.17 10.74
CA ASP A 603 -4.63 -29.53 12.05
C ASP A 603 -3.99 -30.46 13.09
N GLU A 604 -2.71 -30.24 13.38
CA GLU A 604 -1.89 -31.16 14.17
C GLU A 604 -1.27 -30.42 15.36
N VAL A 605 -1.07 -31.15 16.46
CA VAL A 605 -0.46 -30.65 17.70
C VAL A 605 0.69 -31.53 18.13
N ASN A 606 1.71 -30.93 18.75
CA ASN A 606 2.80 -31.64 19.41
C ASN A 606 3.47 -32.72 18.53
N ILE A 607 3.88 -32.33 17.31
CA ILE A 607 4.51 -33.24 16.35
C ILE A 607 6.03 -33.07 16.32
N SER A 608 6.72 -34.21 16.23
CA SER A 608 8.19 -34.25 16.09
C SER A 608 8.65 -33.90 14.67
N LYS A 609 9.93 -33.54 14.52
CA LYS A 609 10.58 -33.38 13.20
C LYS A 609 10.34 -34.57 12.26
N LYS A 610 10.42 -35.80 12.78
CA LYS A 610 10.21 -37.03 11.98
C LYS A 610 8.78 -37.11 11.46
N HIS A 611 7.79 -36.83 12.31
CA HIS A 611 6.39 -36.81 11.89
C HIS A 611 6.14 -35.70 10.86
N PHE A 612 6.67 -34.49 11.09
CA PHE A 612 6.54 -33.39 10.13
C PHE A 612 7.13 -33.73 8.76
N ILE A 613 8.32 -34.35 8.70
CA ILE A 613 8.93 -34.78 7.43
C ILE A 613 8.03 -35.78 6.69
N HIS A 614 7.36 -36.69 7.40
CA HIS A 614 6.36 -37.57 6.80
C HIS A 614 5.13 -36.81 6.28
N LEU A 615 4.70 -35.75 6.96
CA LEU A 615 3.58 -34.91 6.51
C LEU A 615 3.94 -34.07 5.27
N ILE A 616 5.20 -33.66 5.08
CA ILE A 616 5.62 -32.87 3.90
C ILE A 616 5.22 -33.56 2.59
N SER A 617 5.27 -34.89 2.50
CA SER A 617 4.87 -35.61 1.27
C SER A 617 3.36 -35.51 0.97
N LYS A 618 2.55 -35.19 1.98
CA LYS A 618 1.11 -34.95 1.87
C LYS A 618 0.78 -33.48 1.57
N PHE A 619 1.76 -32.56 1.69
CA PHE A 619 1.52 -31.14 1.43
C PHE A 619 1.23 -30.91 -0.06
N PRO A 620 0.10 -30.27 -0.41
CA PRO A 620 -0.36 -30.18 -1.80
C PRO A 620 0.62 -29.43 -2.71
N ASN A 621 1.42 -28.53 -2.14
CA ASN A 621 2.35 -27.66 -2.87
C ASN A 621 3.80 -27.74 -2.33
N GLY A 622 4.09 -28.72 -1.48
CA GLY A 622 5.40 -28.86 -0.83
C GLY A 622 5.81 -27.57 -0.12
N LEU A 623 6.94 -27.00 -0.53
CA LEU A 623 7.47 -25.73 0.01
C LEU A 623 6.48 -24.56 -0.08
N PHE A 624 5.67 -24.50 -1.14
CA PHE A 624 4.74 -23.38 -1.36
C PHE A 624 3.36 -23.61 -0.77
N THR A 625 3.21 -24.61 0.11
CA THR A 625 1.98 -24.82 0.86
C THR A 625 1.75 -23.66 1.82
N VAL A 626 0.58 -23.03 1.70
CA VAL A 626 0.13 -21.99 2.64
C VAL A 626 -0.23 -22.69 3.94
N GLY A 627 0.32 -22.23 5.05
CA GLY A 627 0.09 -22.76 6.38
C GLY A 627 1.00 -22.11 7.40
N VAL A 628 0.71 -22.33 8.68
CA VAL A 628 1.44 -21.74 9.80
C VAL A 628 1.73 -22.81 10.86
N ALA A 629 2.87 -22.67 11.53
CA ALA A 629 3.30 -23.55 12.59
C ALA A 629 3.88 -22.74 13.77
N ASP A 630 3.68 -23.23 14.99
CA ASP A 630 4.31 -22.74 16.20
C ASP A 630 5.40 -23.74 16.59
N ILE A 631 6.66 -23.33 16.54
CA ILE A 631 7.79 -24.26 16.65
C ILE A 631 8.84 -23.82 17.66
N ASP A 632 9.53 -24.78 18.24
CA ASP A 632 10.89 -24.57 18.75
C ASP A 632 11.88 -24.96 17.66
N TYR A 633 12.94 -24.17 17.49
CA TYR A 633 14.05 -24.57 16.61
C TYR A 633 15.42 -24.24 17.19
N GLU A 634 16.41 -25.02 16.77
CA GLU A 634 17.83 -24.77 17.00
C GLU A 634 18.61 -25.11 15.71
N LEU A 635 19.35 -24.14 15.18
CA LEU A 635 20.21 -24.29 14.01
C LEU A 635 21.60 -24.81 14.40
N PRO A 636 22.33 -25.45 13.46
CA PRO A 636 23.70 -25.88 13.70
C PRO A 636 24.63 -24.71 14.07
N LYS A 637 25.48 -24.89 15.09
CA LYS A 637 26.40 -23.85 15.61
C LYS A 637 27.35 -23.22 14.57
N LYS A 638 27.64 -23.91 13.46
CA LYS A 638 28.58 -23.44 12.41
C LYS A 638 27.89 -22.83 11.19
N ILE A 639 26.60 -22.54 11.27
CA ILE A 639 25.87 -21.94 10.15
C ILE A 639 26.31 -20.47 9.94
N ARG A 640 26.57 -20.09 8.69
CA ARG A 640 27.01 -18.72 8.35
C ARG A 640 25.89 -17.69 8.47
N ARG A 641 24.67 -18.10 8.13
CA ARG A 641 23.48 -17.22 8.07
C ARG A 641 22.29 -17.99 8.63
N ALA A 642 21.53 -17.36 9.53
CA ALA A 642 20.21 -17.88 9.87
C ALA A 642 19.27 -17.61 8.66
N PRO A 643 18.59 -18.63 8.12
CA PRO A 643 17.76 -18.47 6.92
C PRO A 643 16.41 -17.79 7.22
N VAL A 644 15.99 -17.75 8.49
CA VAL A 644 14.65 -17.30 8.86
C VAL A 644 14.70 -16.24 9.94
N GLY A 645 14.00 -15.14 9.70
CA GLY A 645 13.76 -14.09 10.71
C GLY A 645 12.51 -14.35 11.56
N VAL A 646 12.62 -14.05 12.86
CA VAL A 646 11.53 -14.04 13.85
C VAL A 646 11.33 -12.62 14.38
N LYS A 647 10.08 -12.24 14.65
CA LYS A 647 9.74 -10.89 15.15
C LYS A 647 10.06 -10.81 16.65
N ALA A 648 10.77 -9.76 17.08
CA ALA A 648 10.93 -9.49 18.51
C ALA A 648 9.62 -8.99 19.12
N GLU A 649 9.41 -9.26 20.42
CA GLU A 649 8.23 -8.81 21.16
C GLU A 649 8.20 -7.28 21.39
N ILE A 650 9.30 -6.60 21.05
CA ILE A 650 9.45 -5.14 21.17
C ILE A 650 8.68 -4.44 20.04
N LYS A 651 7.84 -3.46 20.40
CA LYS A 651 7.05 -2.69 19.44
C LYS A 651 7.95 -1.96 18.43
N GLY A 652 7.79 -2.28 17.15
CA GLY A 652 8.52 -1.64 16.05
C GLY A 652 9.88 -2.27 15.73
N ALA A 653 10.28 -3.34 16.43
CA ALA A 653 11.51 -4.06 16.14
C ALA A 653 11.46 -4.74 14.76
N MET A 654 12.63 -4.83 14.12
CA MET A 654 12.82 -5.55 12.87
C MET A 654 12.89 -7.07 13.14
N PRO A 655 12.63 -7.92 12.13
CA PRO A 655 12.87 -9.35 12.27
C PRO A 655 14.32 -9.64 12.64
N CYS A 656 14.52 -10.45 13.68
CA CYS A 656 15.81 -10.91 14.15
C CYS A 656 16.13 -12.30 13.57
N TYR A 657 17.35 -12.48 13.10
CA TYR A 657 17.82 -13.71 12.45
C TYR A 657 18.78 -14.42 13.41
N VAL A 658 18.27 -15.41 14.12
CA VAL A 658 18.93 -16.00 15.30
C VAL A 658 19.06 -17.52 15.17
N LEU A 659 19.94 -18.12 15.97
CA LEU A 659 20.21 -19.56 15.90
C LEU A 659 19.13 -20.41 16.56
N GLU A 660 18.49 -19.93 17.63
CA GLU A 660 17.45 -20.65 18.34
C GLU A 660 16.28 -19.74 18.74
N HIS A 661 15.08 -20.30 18.76
CA HIS A 661 13.90 -19.64 19.29
C HIS A 661 12.91 -20.67 19.83
N LYS A 662 12.18 -20.29 20.88
CA LYS A 662 11.10 -21.08 21.49
C LYS A 662 9.75 -20.49 21.12
N ARG A 663 8.76 -21.33 20.82
CA ARG A 663 7.40 -20.87 20.47
C ARG A 663 7.37 -19.84 19.33
N ALA A 664 8.16 -20.07 18.28
CA ALA A 664 8.27 -19.22 17.10
C ALA A 664 7.11 -19.49 16.13
N PRO A 665 6.17 -18.55 15.92
CA PRO A 665 5.15 -18.67 14.90
C PRO A 665 5.80 -18.40 13.54
N LEU A 666 5.77 -19.37 12.64
CA LEU A 666 6.41 -19.32 11.32
C LEU A 666 5.49 -19.89 10.23
N THR A 667 5.70 -19.47 8.99
CA THR A 667 5.02 -20.10 7.85
C THR A 667 5.62 -21.49 7.59
N VAL A 668 4.83 -22.40 7.02
CA VAL A 668 5.32 -23.73 6.63
C VAL A 668 6.53 -23.64 5.69
N THR A 669 6.56 -22.67 4.78
CA THR A 669 7.73 -22.37 3.93
C THR A 669 9.01 -22.18 4.75
N LYS A 670 8.95 -21.37 5.81
CA LYS A 670 10.09 -21.06 6.69
C LYS A 670 10.51 -22.29 7.50
N VAL A 671 9.55 -23.09 7.99
CA VAL A 671 9.85 -24.35 8.70
C VAL A 671 10.59 -25.34 7.79
N ILE A 672 10.15 -25.49 6.54
CA ILE A 672 10.82 -26.34 5.55
C ILE A 672 12.23 -25.81 5.25
N ASP A 673 12.41 -24.49 5.16
CA ASP A 673 13.73 -23.89 4.93
C ASP A 673 14.69 -24.13 6.11
N LEU A 674 14.22 -24.01 7.35
CA LEU A 674 14.99 -24.37 8.56
C LEU A 674 15.46 -25.83 8.52
N ILE A 675 14.58 -26.77 8.16
CA ILE A 675 14.94 -28.19 8.05
C ILE A 675 16.02 -28.41 6.97
N LYS A 676 15.92 -27.73 5.82
CA LYS A 676 16.93 -27.79 4.75
C LYS A 676 18.30 -27.29 5.23
N HIS A 677 18.32 -26.35 6.17
CA HIS A 677 19.52 -25.83 6.82
C HIS A 677 19.95 -26.63 8.06
N GLY A 678 19.39 -27.82 8.27
CA GLY A 678 19.83 -28.74 9.32
C GLY A 678 19.26 -28.45 10.71
N ALA A 679 18.23 -27.60 10.84
CA ALA A 679 17.64 -27.29 12.14
C ALA A 679 17.05 -28.53 12.83
N SER A 680 17.22 -28.58 14.15
CA SER A 680 16.38 -29.38 15.05
C SER A 680 15.09 -28.62 15.29
N ILE A 681 13.94 -29.29 15.16
CA ILE A 681 12.63 -28.65 15.35
C ILE A 681 11.68 -29.51 16.18
N TYR A 682 10.82 -28.85 16.95
CA TYR A 682 9.64 -29.42 17.58
C TYR A 682 8.45 -28.52 17.28
N ILE A 683 7.31 -29.09 16.88
CA ILE A 683 6.15 -28.31 16.42
C ILE A 683 5.03 -28.47 17.45
N HIS A 684 4.66 -27.37 18.09
CA HIS A 684 3.58 -27.32 19.07
C HIS A 684 2.21 -27.32 18.38
N ARG A 685 2.09 -26.64 17.25
CA ARG A 685 0.86 -26.54 16.44
C ARG A 685 1.20 -26.40 14.96
N LEU A 686 0.46 -27.07 14.08
CA LEU A 686 0.54 -26.94 12.62
C LEU A 686 -0.87 -26.85 12.03
N ILE A 687 -1.16 -25.77 11.30
CA ILE A 687 -2.45 -25.59 10.62
C ILE A 687 -2.20 -25.28 9.14
N ILE A 688 -2.83 -26.05 8.26
CA ILE A 688 -2.77 -25.90 6.81
C ILE A 688 -4.20 -25.88 6.25
N PRO A 689 -4.66 -24.78 5.63
CA PRO A 689 -5.98 -24.73 4.99
C PRO A 689 -6.07 -25.64 3.76
N GLU A 690 -7.29 -26.02 3.42
CA GLU A 690 -7.62 -26.59 2.11
C GLU A 690 -7.15 -25.63 1.00
N GLN A 691 -6.45 -26.17 0.01
CA GLN A 691 -5.80 -25.35 -1.01
C GLN A 691 -5.59 -26.08 -2.33
N LYS A 692 -5.55 -25.31 -3.40
CA LYS A 692 -5.34 -25.85 -4.75
C LYS A 692 -3.91 -26.27 -4.96
N LYS A 693 -3.73 -27.24 -5.86
CA LYS A 693 -2.41 -27.65 -6.35
C LYS A 693 -1.90 -26.69 -7.42
N LEU A 694 -0.72 -26.14 -7.20
CA LEU A 694 0.00 -25.29 -8.15
C LEU A 694 0.51 -26.13 -9.32
N ASN A 695 0.18 -25.70 -10.53
CA ASN A 695 0.63 -26.29 -11.79
C ASN A 695 0.92 -25.22 -12.86
N GLY A 696 1.14 -23.98 -12.43
CA GLY A 696 1.30 -22.83 -13.32
C GLY A 696 0.00 -22.29 -13.93
N SER A 697 -1.19 -22.80 -13.56
CA SER A 697 -2.47 -22.23 -14.00
C SER A 697 -2.95 -21.11 -13.10
N LEU A 698 -3.37 -19.97 -13.68
CA LEU A 698 -4.01 -18.87 -12.95
C LEU A 698 -5.28 -19.32 -12.20
N ALA A 699 -5.96 -20.38 -12.65
CA ALA A 699 -7.12 -20.92 -11.94
C ALA A 699 -6.77 -21.44 -10.54
N ASN A 700 -5.50 -21.79 -10.31
CA ASN A 700 -5.02 -22.43 -9.09
C ASN A 700 -4.33 -21.47 -8.11
N ILE A 701 -4.04 -20.24 -8.51
CA ILE A 701 -3.42 -19.24 -7.63
C ILE A 701 -4.46 -18.45 -6.85
N TYR A 702 -4.01 -17.82 -5.76
CA TYR A 702 -4.84 -17.00 -4.90
C TYR A 702 -5.35 -15.72 -5.61
N PRO A 703 -6.54 -15.21 -5.27
CA PRO A 703 -7.11 -13.98 -5.85
C PRO A 703 -6.17 -12.78 -5.99
N SER A 704 -5.34 -12.47 -4.98
CA SER A 704 -4.39 -11.35 -5.08
C SER A 704 -3.30 -11.57 -6.14
N GLY A 705 -2.85 -12.82 -6.32
CA GLY A 705 -1.93 -13.22 -7.38
C GLY A 705 -2.55 -13.12 -8.78
N LYS A 706 -3.85 -13.42 -8.93
CA LYS A 706 -4.59 -13.20 -10.20
C LYS A 706 -4.66 -11.71 -10.57
N ALA A 707 -4.91 -10.86 -9.57
CA ALA A 707 -4.87 -9.42 -9.78
C ALA A 707 -3.44 -8.94 -10.14
N GLN A 708 -2.39 -9.53 -9.56
CA GLN A 708 -1.02 -9.22 -9.94
C GLN A 708 -0.69 -9.65 -11.38
N ASP A 709 -1.18 -10.80 -11.86
CA ASP A 709 -1.03 -11.22 -13.26
C ASP A 709 -1.59 -10.17 -14.24
N TRP A 710 -2.77 -9.60 -13.93
CA TRP A 710 -3.33 -8.51 -14.74
C TRP A 710 -2.40 -7.30 -14.78
N THR A 711 -1.89 -6.85 -13.63
CA THR A 711 -0.94 -5.71 -13.59
C THR A 711 0.40 -6.02 -14.28
N LEU A 712 0.88 -7.28 -14.21
CA LEU A 712 2.10 -7.72 -14.87
C LEU A 712 1.98 -7.66 -16.39
N LYS A 713 0.84 -8.12 -16.93
CA LYS A 713 0.54 -8.00 -18.38
C LYS A 713 0.55 -6.55 -18.83
N ARG A 714 -0.12 -5.66 -18.09
CA ARG A 714 -0.15 -4.22 -18.39
C ARG A 714 1.24 -3.57 -18.27
N ARG A 715 2.04 -3.97 -17.27
CA ARG A 715 3.44 -3.55 -17.14
C ARG A 715 4.29 -3.96 -18.34
N ASN A 716 4.12 -5.19 -18.83
CA ASN A 716 4.86 -5.69 -19.99
C ASN A 716 4.45 -4.96 -21.28
N LEU A 717 3.14 -4.73 -21.48
CA LEU A 717 2.64 -3.91 -22.59
C LEU A 717 3.16 -2.46 -22.53
N ALA A 718 3.20 -1.86 -21.33
CA ALA A 718 3.77 -0.54 -21.14
C ALA A 718 5.26 -0.50 -21.46
N LYS A 719 6.02 -1.53 -21.06
CA LYS A 719 7.45 -1.67 -21.38
C LYS A 719 7.68 -1.77 -22.89
N GLU A 720 6.84 -2.52 -23.59
CA GLU A 720 6.91 -2.69 -25.05
C GLU A 720 6.57 -1.39 -25.78
N LYS A 721 5.54 -0.68 -25.32
CA LYS A 721 5.05 0.55 -25.96
C LYS A 721 5.88 1.80 -25.66
N TYR A 722 6.28 2.00 -24.40
CA TYR A 722 6.92 3.24 -23.92
C TYR A 722 8.38 3.05 -23.53
N GLY A 723 8.91 1.82 -23.62
CA GLY A 723 10.30 1.50 -23.30
C GLY A 723 10.54 1.11 -21.84
N LYS A 724 11.77 0.66 -21.57
CA LYS A 724 12.20 0.24 -20.22
C LYS A 724 12.41 1.47 -19.33
N ASN A 725 11.95 1.37 -18.08
CA ASN A 725 11.97 2.47 -17.10
C ASN A 725 11.07 3.66 -17.47
N SER A 726 10.11 3.48 -18.38
CA SER A 726 9.08 4.47 -18.60
C SER A 726 8.23 4.65 -17.34
N ALA A 727 7.61 5.81 -17.21
CA ALA A 727 6.79 6.14 -16.07
C ALA A 727 5.49 5.30 -15.99
N GLU A 728 4.92 4.91 -17.14
CA GLU A 728 3.81 3.96 -17.24
C GLU A 728 4.22 2.57 -16.75
N GLN A 729 5.40 2.10 -17.16
CA GLN A 729 5.95 0.83 -16.69
C GLN A 729 6.13 0.84 -15.16
N GLU A 730 6.58 1.95 -14.60
CA GLU A 730 6.71 2.12 -13.15
C GLU A 730 5.37 2.20 -12.42
N LEU A 731 4.36 2.85 -12.99
CA LEU A 731 3.02 2.88 -12.43
C LEU A 731 2.43 1.46 -12.32
N PHE A 732 2.50 0.66 -13.38
CA PHE A 732 2.02 -0.72 -13.33
C PHE A 732 2.87 -1.61 -12.41
N LYS A 733 4.17 -1.32 -12.28
CA LYS A 733 5.02 -1.96 -11.26
C LYS A 733 4.54 -1.62 -9.84
N LEU A 734 4.18 -0.35 -9.58
CA LEU A 734 3.64 0.10 -8.30
C LEU A 734 2.29 -0.55 -8.00
N LEU A 735 1.39 -0.64 -8.99
CA LEU A 735 0.11 -1.36 -8.88
C LEU A 735 0.31 -2.83 -8.50
N GLY A 736 1.19 -3.56 -9.21
CA GLY A 736 1.45 -4.97 -8.93
C GLY A 736 2.06 -5.22 -7.55
N ASN A 737 2.98 -4.37 -7.12
CA ASN A 737 3.55 -4.43 -5.76
C ASN A 737 2.53 -4.02 -4.69
N GLY A 738 1.61 -3.12 -5.02
CA GLY A 738 0.54 -2.64 -4.13
C GLY A 738 -0.42 -3.73 -3.67
N ASN A 739 -0.63 -4.78 -4.47
CA ASN A 739 -1.49 -5.92 -4.10
C ASN A 739 -1.03 -6.60 -2.80
N TYR A 740 0.28 -6.87 -2.67
CA TYR A 740 0.84 -7.43 -1.44
C TYR A 740 0.54 -6.52 -0.23
N GLY A 741 0.82 -5.22 -0.37
CA GLY A 741 0.57 -4.24 0.68
C GLY A 741 -0.89 -4.22 1.16
N LYS A 742 -1.85 -4.39 0.26
CA LYS A 742 -3.28 -4.47 0.61
C LYS A 742 -3.65 -5.73 1.39
N THR A 743 -3.03 -6.88 1.07
CA THR A 743 -3.22 -8.10 1.89
C THR A 743 -2.71 -7.96 3.32
N ALA A 744 -1.85 -6.97 3.61
CA ALA A 744 -1.28 -6.73 4.92
C ALA A 744 -1.78 -5.45 5.63
N GLN A 745 -2.67 -4.68 4.99
CA GLN A 745 -3.12 -3.39 5.52
C GLN A 745 -3.89 -3.59 6.82
N GLY A 746 -3.63 -2.76 7.84
CA GLY A 746 -4.29 -2.86 9.15
C GLY A 746 -3.84 -4.03 10.03
N LEU A 747 -2.98 -4.95 9.54
CA LEU A 747 -2.49 -6.07 10.38
C LEU A 747 -1.60 -5.60 11.53
N ASN A 748 -0.75 -4.60 11.29
CA ASN A 748 0.00 -3.97 12.36
C ASN A 748 -0.82 -2.79 12.91
N ALA A 749 -0.79 -2.56 14.22
CA ALA A 749 -1.43 -1.44 14.92
C ALA A 749 -0.74 -0.09 14.63
N LYS A 750 -0.52 0.20 13.33
CA LYS A 750 -0.07 1.48 12.80
C LYS A 750 -1.22 2.47 12.92
N THR A 751 -0.87 3.71 13.23
CA THR A 751 -1.84 4.79 13.39
C THR A 751 -1.56 5.90 12.41
N GLU A 752 -2.62 6.54 11.93
CA GLU A 752 -2.58 7.82 11.23
C GLU A 752 -3.15 8.91 12.12
N LYS A 753 -2.69 10.15 11.94
CA LYS A 753 -3.28 11.30 12.61
C LYS A 753 -4.63 11.62 11.96
N GLU A 754 -5.63 11.91 12.77
CA GLU A 754 -6.89 12.43 12.27
C GLU A 754 -6.72 13.92 11.97
N PHE A 755 -6.99 14.31 10.72
CA PHE A 755 -6.81 15.68 10.25
C PHE A 755 -7.52 16.68 11.17
N GLY A 756 -6.82 17.76 11.52
CA GLY A 756 -7.37 18.83 12.35
C GLY A 756 -7.52 18.51 13.83
N THR A 757 -7.04 17.35 14.30
CA THR A 757 -7.09 16.94 15.72
C THR A 757 -5.74 16.37 16.20
N ASP A 758 -5.49 16.41 17.51
CA ASP A 758 -4.35 15.70 18.13
C ASP A 758 -4.57 14.18 18.24
N LYS A 759 -5.71 13.68 17.77
CA LYS A 759 -6.07 12.27 17.85
C LYS A 759 -5.42 11.49 16.72
N SER A 760 -5.22 10.20 16.98
CA SER A 760 -4.77 9.26 15.95
C SER A 760 -5.72 8.08 15.92
N TYR A 761 -5.96 7.53 14.74
CA TYR A 761 -6.79 6.34 14.54
C TYR A 761 -5.96 5.21 13.94
N TYR A 762 -6.35 3.95 14.17
CA TYR A 762 -5.68 2.81 13.54
C TYR A 762 -5.93 2.79 12.03
N ILE A 763 -4.93 2.42 11.25
CA ILE A 763 -5.13 2.28 9.79
C ILE A 763 -6.15 1.16 9.56
N PRO A 764 -7.28 1.42 8.88
CA PRO A 764 -8.27 0.38 8.64
C PRO A 764 -7.70 -0.70 7.74
N VAL A 765 -8.19 -1.92 7.95
CA VAL A 765 -8.01 -3.05 7.04
C VAL A 765 -8.55 -2.77 5.63
N SER A 766 -8.04 -3.50 4.64
CA SER A 766 -8.53 -3.47 3.27
C SER A 766 -9.46 -4.67 2.99
N LYS A 767 -10.13 -4.66 1.82
CA LYS A 767 -10.99 -5.79 1.39
C LYS A 767 -10.22 -7.07 1.06
N SER A 768 -8.89 -7.05 1.06
CA SER A 768 -8.04 -8.18 0.72
C SER A 768 -7.11 -8.58 1.87
N THR A 769 -7.24 -7.91 3.03
CA THR A 769 -6.42 -8.17 4.21
C THR A 769 -6.57 -9.60 4.69
N ASN A 770 -5.46 -10.32 4.77
CA ASN A 770 -5.38 -11.71 5.21
C ASN A 770 -3.95 -12.04 5.68
N PRO A 771 -3.74 -12.35 6.96
CA PRO A 771 -2.40 -12.60 7.50
C PRO A 771 -1.78 -13.89 6.94
N LEU A 772 -2.57 -14.93 6.64
CA LEU A 772 -2.06 -16.17 6.02
C LEU A 772 -1.48 -15.92 4.62
N ILE A 773 -2.07 -14.97 3.88
CA ILE A 773 -1.63 -14.63 2.53
C ILE A 773 -0.46 -13.66 2.56
N SER A 774 -0.55 -12.59 3.36
CA SER A 774 0.50 -11.57 3.43
C SER A 774 1.83 -12.10 3.96
N MET A 775 1.83 -12.99 4.97
CA MET A 775 3.06 -13.65 5.44
C MET A 775 3.67 -14.57 4.38
N GLN A 776 2.85 -15.17 3.51
CA GLN A 776 3.34 -16.09 2.50
C GLN A 776 4.14 -15.35 1.42
N TYR A 777 3.73 -14.11 1.08
CA TYR A 777 4.49 -13.26 0.16
C TYR A 777 5.93 -13.05 0.63
N SER A 778 6.13 -12.62 1.89
CA SER A 778 7.47 -12.38 2.42
C SER A 778 8.26 -13.67 2.60
N SER A 779 7.65 -14.75 3.08
CA SER A 779 8.32 -16.04 3.24
C SER A 779 8.79 -16.67 1.92
N ILE A 780 8.02 -16.53 0.83
CA ILE A 780 8.45 -17.02 -0.48
C ILE A 780 9.63 -16.20 -1.00
N ALA A 781 9.57 -14.87 -0.90
CA ALA A 781 10.67 -14.00 -1.31
C ALA A 781 11.95 -14.29 -0.52
N GLU A 782 11.86 -14.42 0.80
CA GLU A 782 12.98 -14.76 1.69
C GLU A 782 13.60 -16.12 1.32
N TYR A 783 12.77 -17.15 1.10
CA TYR A 783 13.25 -18.45 0.62
C TYR A 783 13.99 -18.34 -0.72
N GLN A 784 13.45 -17.58 -1.68
CA GLN A 784 14.05 -17.45 -3.01
C GLN A 784 15.41 -16.73 -2.94
N VAL A 785 15.54 -15.72 -2.08
CA VAL A 785 16.81 -15.04 -1.80
C VAL A 785 17.80 -16.00 -1.14
N ASN A 786 17.41 -16.71 -0.08
CA ASN A 786 18.25 -17.72 0.58
C ASN A 786 18.73 -18.80 -0.39
N PHE A 787 17.81 -19.32 -1.21
CA PHE A 787 18.14 -20.31 -2.22
C PHE A 787 19.19 -19.79 -3.21
N LEU A 788 19.06 -18.54 -3.66
CA LEU A 788 20.01 -17.94 -4.60
C LEU A 788 21.37 -17.70 -3.94
N MET A 789 21.39 -17.19 -2.70
CA MET A 789 22.62 -17.02 -1.92
C MET A 789 23.37 -18.34 -1.74
N ASP A 790 22.67 -19.40 -1.31
CA ASP A 790 23.27 -20.72 -1.09
C ASP A 790 23.75 -21.39 -2.38
N LEU A 791 23.01 -21.21 -3.47
CA LEU A 791 23.37 -21.73 -4.77
C LEU A 791 24.64 -21.04 -5.29
N ILE A 792 24.71 -19.71 -5.20
CA ILE A 792 25.87 -18.95 -5.65
C ILE A 792 27.08 -19.24 -4.76
N ASP A 793 26.92 -19.34 -3.44
CA ASP A 793 28.00 -19.71 -2.52
C ASP A 793 28.63 -21.06 -2.86
N LYS A 794 27.81 -22.03 -3.26
CA LYS A 794 28.28 -23.36 -3.71
C LYS A 794 28.96 -23.30 -5.07
N MET A 795 28.47 -22.47 -5.98
CA MET A 795 29.01 -22.37 -7.34
C MET A 795 30.30 -21.55 -7.44
N TYR A 796 30.45 -20.54 -6.58
CA TYR A 796 31.55 -19.59 -6.58
C TYR A 796 32.13 -19.47 -5.16
N PRO A 797 32.94 -20.44 -4.70
CA PRO A 797 33.52 -20.40 -3.36
C PRO A 797 34.47 -19.21 -3.17
N HIS A 798 34.81 -18.89 -1.93
CA HIS A 798 35.65 -17.75 -1.55
C HIS A 798 35.07 -16.38 -1.92
N ASN A 799 33.75 -16.26 -1.90
CA ASN A 799 33.01 -15.02 -2.06
C ASN A 799 32.51 -14.47 -0.70
N LEU A 800 31.98 -13.25 -0.72
CA LEU A 800 31.20 -12.65 0.35
C LEU A 800 29.79 -12.33 -0.15
N ILE A 801 28.84 -12.39 0.77
CA ILE A 801 27.51 -11.79 0.61
C ILE A 801 27.39 -10.70 1.68
N PRO A 802 27.77 -9.44 1.37
CA PRO A 802 27.95 -8.43 2.41
C PRO A 802 26.65 -7.96 3.05
N SER A 803 25.56 -7.90 2.29
CA SER A 803 24.25 -7.46 2.80
C SER A 803 23.10 -8.00 1.96
N VAL A 804 21.92 -8.06 2.59
CA VAL A 804 20.65 -8.51 2.01
C VAL A 804 19.60 -7.44 2.23
N THR A 805 18.85 -7.11 1.18
CA THR A 805 17.75 -6.14 1.22
C THR A 805 16.52 -6.71 0.51
N THR A 806 15.59 -7.25 1.30
CA THR A 806 14.25 -7.71 0.96
C THR A 806 14.19 -8.82 -0.09
N ASP A 807 14.44 -8.48 -1.34
CA ASP A 807 14.36 -9.36 -2.50
C ASP A 807 15.69 -9.48 -3.26
N GLY A 808 16.76 -8.93 -2.72
CA GLY A 808 18.10 -9.05 -3.30
C GLY A 808 19.22 -8.94 -2.28
N PHE A 809 20.43 -9.10 -2.77
CA PHE A 809 21.65 -9.08 -1.97
C PHE A 809 22.86 -8.61 -2.79
N ILE A 810 23.83 -8.06 -2.09
CA ILE A 810 25.13 -7.77 -2.67
C ILE A 810 25.98 -9.04 -2.63
N TRP A 811 26.65 -9.32 -3.73
CA TRP A 811 27.64 -10.38 -3.84
C TRP A 811 28.98 -9.77 -4.22
N ALA A 812 30.06 -10.23 -3.58
CA ALA A 812 31.42 -9.80 -3.87
C ALA A 812 32.34 -11.02 -3.99
N GLY A 813 33.20 -11.08 -5.01
CA GLY A 813 34.09 -12.22 -5.20
C GLY A 813 35.21 -11.99 -6.20
N ASN A 814 36.03 -13.03 -6.38
CA ASN A 814 37.26 -12.99 -7.18
C ASN A 814 37.06 -13.32 -8.66
N GLN A 815 35.86 -13.75 -9.06
CA GLN A 815 35.54 -14.16 -10.43
C GLN A 815 34.20 -13.57 -10.87
N PRO A 816 33.99 -13.32 -12.17
CA PRO A 816 32.70 -12.86 -12.65
C PRO A 816 31.64 -13.96 -12.56
N LEU A 817 30.39 -13.56 -12.30
CA LEU A 817 29.24 -14.46 -12.29
C LEU A 817 28.72 -14.72 -13.71
N ASP A 818 28.52 -16.00 -14.05
CA ASP A 818 27.86 -16.44 -15.28
C ASP A 818 26.35 -16.62 -15.03
N LYS A 819 25.56 -15.70 -15.57
CA LYS A 819 24.10 -15.65 -15.43
C LYS A 819 23.41 -16.89 -16.03
N GLU A 820 23.84 -17.34 -17.20
CA GLU A 820 23.24 -18.49 -17.89
C GLU A 820 23.51 -19.78 -17.14
N LYS A 821 24.74 -19.96 -16.66
CA LYS A 821 25.13 -21.09 -15.83
C LYS A 821 24.34 -21.13 -14.53
N ILE A 822 24.16 -20.00 -13.86
CA ILE A 822 23.33 -19.90 -12.64
C ILE A 822 21.89 -20.31 -12.96
N VAL A 823 21.27 -19.74 -14.01
CA VAL A 823 19.90 -20.07 -14.40
C VAL A 823 19.75 -21.56 -14.73
N LYS A 824 20.73 -22.17 -15.42
CA LYS A 824 20.73 -23.62 -15.71
C LYS A 824 20.71 -24.46 -14.43
N VAL A 825 21.48 -24.07 -13.41
CA VAL A 825 21.49 -24.77 -12.11
C VAL A 825 20.20 -24.52 -11.33
N ILE A 826 19.64 -23.30 -11.36
CA ILE A 826 18.32 -22.99 -10.77
C ILE A 826 17.27 -23.92 -11.36
N LYS A 827 17.17 -24.03 -12.70
CA LYS A 827 16.18 -24.90 -13.37
C LYS A 827 16.30 -26.38 -12.97
N LYS A 828 17.49 -26.84 -12.60
CA LYS A 828 17.75 -28.22 -12.15
C LYS A 828 17.42 -28.45 -10.67
N THR A 829 17.60 -27.44 -9.81
CA THR A 829 17.64 -27.61 -8.35
C THR A 829 16.51 -26.89 -7.60
N ALA A 830 15.89 -25.88 -8.20
CA ALA A 830 14.77 -25.17 -7.62
C ALA A 830 13.48 -26.01 -7.61
N PRO A 831 12.52 -25.71 -6.71
CA PRO A 831 11.20 -26.31 -6.76
C PRO A 831 10.53 -26.18 -8.14
N LYS A 832 9.98 -27.27 -8.67
CA LYS A 832 9.39 -27.33 -10.02
C LYS A 832 8.30 -26.28 -10.26
N GLN A 833 7.52 -25.96 -9.23
CA GLN A 833 6.48 -24.94 -9.29
C GLN A 833 7.08 -23.54 -9.57
N TRP A 834 8.22 -23.22 -8.95
CA TRP A 834 8.92 -21.95 -9.18
C TRP A 834 9.43 -21.87 -10.61
N VAL A 835 10.08 -22.92 -11.11
CA VAL A 835 10.55 -23.00 -12.50
C VAL A 835 9.39 -22.83 -13.49
N THR A 836 8.29 -23.55 -13.27
CA THR A 836 7.09 -23.49 -14.12
C THR A 836 6.47 -22.09 -14.16
N VAL A 837 6.39 -21.41 -13.00
CA VAL A 837 5.88 -20.05 -12.92
C VAL A 837 6.82 -19.07 -13.64
N ASN A 838 8.13 -19.18 -13.44
CA ASN A 838 9.11 -18.30 -14.07
C ASN A 838 9.14 -18.45 -15.60
N ASP A 839 9.15 -19.67 -16.10
CA ASP A 839 9.14 -19.92 -17.55
C ASP A 839 7.85 -19.39 -18.19
N LYS A 840 6.71 -19.51 -17.51
CA LYS A 840 5.41 -19.10 -18.07
C LYS A 840 5.13 -17.60 -17.98
N TYR A 841 5.45 -16.95 -16.86
CA TYR A 841 5.01 -15.57 -16.57
C TYR A 841 6.15 -14.55 -16.55
N PHE A 842 7.41 -15.01 -16.47
CA PHE A 842 8.59 -14.14 -16.29
C PHE A 842 9.69 -14.42 -17.33
N GLY A 843 9.37 -15.11 -18.43
CA GLY A 843 10.31 -15.38 -19.52
C GLY A 843 11.53 -16.22 -19.13
N GLY A 844 11.41 -17.01 -18.06
CA GLY A 844 12.54 -17.78 -17.52
C GLY A 844 13.58 -16.94 -16.76
N GLU A 845 13.32 -15.64 -16.51
CA GLU A 845 14.18 -14.78 -15.70
C GLU A 845 13.89 -14.99 -14.21
N PHE A 846 14.88 -15.43 -13.43
CA PHE A 846 14.76 -15.65 -11.98
C PHE A 846 15.27 -14.46 -11.15
N PHE A 847 16.31 -13.79 -11.64
CA PHE A 847 16.96 -12.65 -11.01
C PHE A 847 17.51 -11.70 -12.08
N GLU A 848 17.85 -10.49 -11.67
CA GLU A 848 18.51 -9.48 -12.49
C GLU A 848 19.70 -8.86 -11.74
N PHE A 849 20.76 -8.52 -12.48
CA PHE A 849 21.87 -7.75 -11.96
C PHE A 849 21.56 -6.26 -12.09
N LYS A 850 21.71 -5.51 -11.01
CA LYS A 850 21.36 -4.09 -10.91
C LYS A 850 22.55 -3.14 -10.91
N SER A 851 23.78 -3.65 -10.81
CA SER A 851 25.03 -2.87 -10.82
C SER A 851 25.39 -2.29 -12.18
N LYS A 852 24.55 -1.38 -12.70
CA LYS A 852 24.73 -0.77 -14.01
C LYS A 852 24.62 0.76 -13.94
N LEU A 853 25.46 1.43 -14.71
CA LEU A 853 25.34 2.87 -14.95
C LEU A 853 24.42 3.12 -16.15
N SER A 854 23.86 4.33 -16.22
CA SER A 854 23.16 4.80 -17.41
C SER A 854 24.12 4.76 -18.61
N ASN A 855 23.78 4.01 -19.65
CA ASN A 855 24.56 3.80 -20.88
C ASN A 855 25.75 2.82 -20.81
N ASP A 856 25.80 1.94 -19.79
CA ASP A 856 26.79 0.86 -19.70
C ASP A 856 26.14 -0.52 -19.89
N THR A 857 26.83 -1.43 -20.59
CA THR A 857 26.40 -2.82 -20.79
C THR A 857 26.86 -3.76 -19.68
N LYS A 858 27.86 -3.38 -18.89
CA LYS A 858 28.33 -4.15 -17.73
C LYS A 858 27.30 -4.08 -16.61
N GLU A 859 26.98 -5.23 -16.03
CA GLU A 859 26.05 -5.37 -14.91
C GLU A 859 26.76 -5.65 -13.57
N TYR A 860 28.04 -5.24 -13.45
CA TYR A 860 28.87 -5.42 -12.25
C TYR A 860 29.86 -4.28 -12.08
N SER A 861 30.27 -4.04 -10.83
CA SER A 861 31.45 -3.23 -10.51
C SER A 861 32.70 -4.08 -10.55
N LYS A 862 33.78 -3.51 -11.09
CA LYS A 862 35.08 -4.18 -11.23
C LYS A 862 36.20 -3.38 -10.60
N ASP A 863 37.08 -4.03 -9.85
CA ASP A 863 38.30 -3.47 -9.27
C ASP A 863 38.06 -2.14 -8.53
N THR A 864 36.94 -2.05 -7.81
CA THR A 864 36.51 -0.87 -7.05
C THR A 864 36.20 -1.22 -5.60
N THR A 865 36.13 -0.21 -4.75
CA THR A 865 35.82 -0.39 -3.34
C THR A 865 34.31 -0.41 -3.11
N LEU A 866 33.83 -1.43 -2.42
CA LEU A 866 32.48 -1.49 -1.85
C LEU A 866 32.54 -0.97 -0.41
N VAL A 867 31.77 0.08 -0.13
CA VAL A 867 31.50 0.53 1.23
C VAL A 867 30.16 -0.06 1.64
N ASN A 868 30.16 -0.99 2.59
CA ASN A 868 28.95 -1.67 3.08
C ASN A 868 28.79 -1.39 4.57
N LEU A 869 28.03 -0.34 4.94
CA LEU A 869 27.97 0.09 6.34
C LEU A 869 26.84 -0.61 7.09
N LYS A 870 25.61 -0.49 6.60
CA LYS A 870 24.42 -1.06 7.25
C LYS A 870 23.39 -1.44 6.22
N THR A 871 22.30 -2.04 6.68
CA THR A 871 21.17 -2.34 5.81
C THR A 871 20.72 -1.09 5.06
N ARG A 872 20.72 -1.14 3.71
CA ARG A 872 20.37 -0.02 2.81
C ARG A 872 21.29 1.21 2.92
N PHE A 873 22.52 1.01 3.41
CA PHE A 873 23.61 1.97 3.29
C PHE A 873 24.85 1.25 2.77
N ASN A 874 24.89 1.07 1.45
CA ASN A 874 26.02 0.50 0.73
C ASN A 874 26.19 1.17 -0.64
N PHE A 875 27.43 1.28 -1.10
CA PHE A 875 27.75 1.88 -2.38
C PHE A 875 29.12 1.46 -2.89
N THR A 876 29.31 1.54 -4.19
CA THR A 876 30.62 1.41 -4.84
C THR A 876 31.16 2.77 -5.27
N LEU A 877 32.48 2.94 -5.26
CA LEU A 877 33.12 4.21 -5.68
C LEU A 877 33.00 4.48 -7.18
N ASP A 878 32.66 3.47 -7.98
CA ASP A 878 32.34 3.64 -9.41
C ASP A 878 30.86 4.05 -9.65
N GLY A 879 30.06 4.18 -8.59
CA GLY A 879 28.68 4.65 -8.65
C GLY A 879 27.65 3.63 -9.18
N ARG A 880 28.06 2.40 -9.54
CA ARG A 880 27.13 1.36 -10.05
C ARG A 880 26.19 0.81 -8.99
N ILE A 881 26.63 0.76 -7.73
CA ILE A 881 25.82 0.39 -6.58
C ILE A 881 25.68 1.63 -5.70
N LYS A 882 24.44 2.04 -5.43
CA LYS A 882 24.16 3.25 -4.65
C LYS A 882 22.86 3.12 -3.86
N ALA A 883 22.95 2.55 -2.67
CA ALA A 883 21.89 2.55 -1.66
C ALA A 883 22.30 3.50 -0.52
N LEU A 884 21.83 4.75 -0.56
CA LEU A 884 22.14 5.80 0.43
C LEU A 884 20.88 6.24 1.17
N ALA A 885 20.20 5.31 1.85
CA ALA A 885 18.96 5.62 2.54
C ALA A 885 19.15 6.74 3.58
N GLY A 886 18.34 7.80 3.48
CA GLY A 886 18.36 8.94 4.39
C GLY A 886 19.45 9.98 4.14
N ILE A 887 20.26 9.84 3.10
CA ILE A 887 21.34 10.78 2.77
C ILE A 887 21.00 11.53 1.49
N ARG A 888 20.94 12.86 1.58
CA ARG A 888 20.79 13.78 0.45
C ARG A 888 22.01 14.68 0.38
N ASN A 889 22.37 15.11 -0.82
CA ASN A 889 23.43 16.10 -1.09
C ASN A 889 24.86 15.74 -0.65
N VAL A 890 25.13 14.49 -0.28
CA VAL A 890 26.48 13.99 0.00
C VAL A 890 26.86 12.93 -1.02
N THR A 891 28.04 13.08 -1.64
CA THR A 891 28.56 12.15 -2.64
C THR A 891 29.16 10.91 -1.97
N PRO A 892 29.02 9.70 -2.56
CA PRO A 892 29.70 8.48 -2.09
C PRO A 892 31.18 8.66 -1.74
N GLU A 893 31.91 9.43 -2.54
CA GLU A 893 33.34 9.71 -2.39
C GLU A 893 33.64 10.58 -1.16
N SER A 894 32.71 11.46 -0.79
CA SER A 894 32.82 12.26 0.44
C SER A 894 32.62 11.37 1.66
N ILE A 895 31.59 10.52 1.64
CA ILE A 895 31.32 9.57 2.73
C ILE A 895 32.50 8.63 2.94
N TYR A 896 33.08 8.13 1.85
CA TYR A 896 34.27 7.29 1.91
C TYR A 896 35.47 8.04 2.49
N ARG A 897 35.74 9.27 2.05
CA ARG A 897 36.81 10.12 2.61
C ARG A 897 36.61 10.37 4.10
N ASP A 898 35.40 10.69 4.53
CA ASP A 898 35.05 10.89 5.93
C ASP A 898 35.32 9.63 6.75
N LEU A 899 34.91 8.46 6.23
CA LEU A 899 35.12 7.16 6.87
C LEU A 899 36.60 6.84 7.09
N ILE A 900 37.45 7.03 6.05
CA ILE A 900 38.90 6.78 6.14
C ILE A 900 39.67 7.88 6.90
N ASN A 901 39.01 8.98 7.23
CA ASN A 901 39.54 10.00 8.14
C ASN A 901 39.04 9.80 9.58
N GLY A 902 38.37 8.68 9.87
CA GLY A 902 37.89 8.34 11.20
C GLY A 902 36.63 9.10 11.63
N ILE A 903 35.89 9.72 10.70
CA ILE A 903 34.60 10.34 10.98
C ILE A 903 33.55 9.24 11.14
N THR A 904 32.79 9.31 12.23
CA THR A 904 31.83 8.26 12.63
C THR A 904 30.39 8.66 12.40
N THR A 905 30.13 9.95 12.21
CA THR A 905 28.78 10.52 12.03
C THR A 905 28.91 11.78 11.21
N ILE A 906 28.06 11.91 10.20
CA ILE A 906 28.02 13.07 9.29
C ILE A 906 26.73 13.86 9.51
N LYS A 907 26.81 15.17 9.34
CA LYS A 907 25.64 16.05 9.30
C LYS A 907 25.05 15.98 7.89
N VAL A 908 23.77 15.65 7.80
CA VAL A 908 23.00 15.67 6.55
C VAL A 908 21.86 16.66 6.70
N ASP A 909 21.63 17.48 5.68
CA ASP A 909 20.53 18.43 5.70
C ASP A 909 19.27 17.75 5.15
N GLN A 910 18.20 17.76 5.95
CA GLN A 910 16.87 17.39 5.49
C GLN A 910 16.04 18.65 5.27
N HIS A 911 15.62 18.86 4.03
CA HIS A 911 14.63 19.87 3.71
C HIS A 911 13.25 19.42 4.23
N ARG A 912 12.63 20.24 5.08
CA ARG A 912 11.31 19.99 5.65
C ARG A 912 10.34 21.12 5.28
N LEU A 913 9.11 20.72 4.97
CA LEU A 913 7.96 21.60 4.73
C LEU A 913 6.97 21.46 5.89
N SER A 914 6.22 22.53 6.20
CA SER A 914 5.11 22.49 7.18
C SER A 914 3.94 21.66 6.65
N THR A 915 3.45 20.72 7.46
CA THR A 915 2.26 19.91 7.12
C THR A 915 0.98 20.77 7.14
N LEU A 916 -0.11 20.27 6.56
CA LEU A 916 -1.42 20.94 6.67
C LEU A 916 -1.85 21.15 8.14
N ASP A 917 -1.54 20.19 9.03
CA ASP A 917 -1.77 20.34 10.47
C ASP A 917 -0.84 21.42 11.07
N ASP A 918 0.45 21.42 10.71
CA ASP A 918 1.41 22.44 11.20
C ASP A 918 1.00 23.86 10.77
N MET A 919 0.35 23.99 9.62
CA MET A 919 -0.16 25.27 9.09
C MET A 919 -1.39 25.76 9.87
N LYS A 920 -2.29 24.85 10.27
CA LYS A 920 -3.48 25.16 11.09
C LYS A 920 -3.14 25.65 12.50
N HIS A 921 -2.13 25.07 13.14
CA HIS A 921 -1.81 25.32 14.56
C HIS A 921 -0.92 26.53 14.83
N ARG A 922 -0.51 27.29 13.79
CA ARG A 922 0.27 28.52 13.96
C ARG A 922 -0.65 29.71 14.28
N VAL A 923 -0.21 30.51 15.24
CA VAL A 923 -1.02 31.41 16.08
C VAL A 923 -1.72 32.56 15.32
N ASP A 924 -1.46 32.76 14.03
CA ASP A 924 -2.00 33.91 13.28
C ASP A 924 -2.40 33.65 11.82
N ASN A 925 -2.35 32.42 11.28
CA ASN A 925 -2.69 32.11 9.87
C ASN A 925 -1.97 33.00 8.82
N LYS A 926 -0.96 33.78 9.20
CA LYS A 926 -0.22 34.69 8.30
C LYS A 926 0.76 33.91 7.41
N HIS A 927 1.31 32.82 7.92
CA HIS A 927 2.27 31.98 7.23
C HIS A 927 1.60 30.71 6.70
N LEU A 928 1.47 30.62 5.37
CA LEU A 928 0.79 29.53 4.67
C LEU A 928 1.71 28.35 4.40
N LEU A 929 3.02 28.55 4.29
CA LEU A 929 3.96 27.45 4.15
C LEU A 929 5.27 27.85 4.83
N SER A 930 5.85 26.93 5.58
CA SER A 930 7.19 27.10 6.14
C SER A 930 8.12 26.03 5.64
N GLU A 931 9.29 26.46 5.21
CA GLU A 931 10.37 25.61 4.71
C GLU A 931 11.61 25.87 5.54
N TRP A 932 12.27 24.81 5.99
CA TRP A 932 13.53 24.94 6.70
C TRP A 932 14.43 23.73 6.45
N GLN A 933 15.73 23.95 6.64
CA GLN A 933 16.69 22.86 6.70
C GLN A 933 16.76 22.37 8.15
N GLN A 934 16.46 21.09 8.35
CA GLN A 934 16.68 20.43 9.63
C GLN A 934 17.92 19.54 9.52
N PRO A 935 18.98 19.83 10.28
CA PRO A 935 20.15 18.97 10.27
C PRO A 935 19.86 17.67 11.02
N GLU A 936 20.14 16.54 10.36
CA GLU A 936 20.14 15.21 10.97
C GLU A 936 21.56 14.65 11.01
N TYR A 937 21.90 13.94 12.10
CA TYR A 937 23.22 13.35 12.27
C TYR A 937 23.17 11.86 11.94
N GLN A 938 23.68 11.51 10.75
CA GLN A 938 23.66 10.15 10.25
C GLN A 938 24.93 9.39 10.66
N SER A 939 24.76 8.34 11.47
CA SER A 939 25.87 7.46 11.86
C SER A 939 26.42 6.72 10.63
N LEU A 940 27.75 6.68 10.52
CA LEU A 940 28.47 5.85 9.54
C LEU A 940 28.80 4.45 10.08
N SER A 941 28.43 4.14 11.33
CA SER A 941 28.56 2.80 11.90
C SER A 941 27.59 1.80 11.28
N PHE A 942 27.92 0.52 11.43
CA PHE A 942 26.98 -0.56 11.11
C PHE A 942 25.85 -0.68 12.13
N ASP A 943 24.78 -1.38 11.76
CA ASP A 943 23.52 -1.53 12.48
C ASP A 943 23.45 -2.75 13.40
N PHE A 944 24.55 -3.53 13.47
CA PHE A 944 24.73 -4.70 14.33
C PHE A 944 23.61 -5.75 14.19
N THR A 945 23.15 -6.00 12.96
CA THR A 945 22.19 -7.08 12.67
C THR A 945 22.77 -8.48 12.89
N SER A 946 24.09 -8.60 13.03
CA SER A 946 24.82 -9.83 13.26
C SER A 946 26.02 -9.56 14.16
N ARG A 947 26.48 -10.58 14.89
CA ARG A 947 27.54 -10.48 15.88
C ARG A 947 28.91 -10.44 15.18
N PRO A 948 29.74 -9.40 15.37
CA PRO A 948 31.11 -9.37 14.86
C PRO A 948 31.98 -10.44 15.52
N THR A 949 32.74 -11.20 14.73
CA THR A 949 33.58 -12.31 15.23
C THR A 949 35.05 -12.14 14.89
N SER A 950 35.35 -11.54 13.75
CA SER A 950 36.72 -11.25 13.30
C SER A 950 36.73 -10.06 12.36
N PHE A 951 37.92 -9.51 12.12
CA PHE A 951 38.13 -8.37 11.24
C PHE A 951 39.15 -8.74 10.17
N HIS A 952 38.81 -8.46 8.91
CA HIS A 952 39.71 -8.58 7.77
C HIS A 952 40.28 -7.20 7.45
N ASP A 953 41.59 -7.03 7.64
CA ASP A 953 42.32 -5.83 7.25
C ASP A 953 42.71 -5.91 5.77
N ASN A 954 42.37 -4.87 4.99
CA ASN A 954 42.74 -4.79 3.58
C ASN A 954 44.22 -4.42 3.36
N GLY A 955 44.98 -4.14 4.44
CA GLY A 955 46.38 -3.71 4.40
C GLY A 955 46.58 -2.19 4.34
N ASP A 956 45.51 -1.41 4.31
CA ASP A 956 45.52 0.06 4.26
C ASP A 956 45.03 0.71 5.57
N GLY A 957 44.92 -0.07 6.64
CA GLY A 957 44.42 0.38 7.94
C GLY A 957 42.90 0.39 8.06
N TYR A 958 42.19 -0.14 7.05
CA TYR A 958 40.75 -0.27 7.01
C TYR A 958 40.32 -1.63 6.49
N GLY A 959 39.09 -2.03 6.82
CA GLY A 959 38.66 -3.40 6.58
C GLY A 959 37.17 -3.62 6.79
N TYR A 960 36.80 -4.89 6.88
CA TYR A 960 35.43 -5.32 7.14
C TYR A 960 35.36 -6.42 8.19
N TYR A 961 34.21 -6.51 8.86
CA TYR A 961 33.96 -7.57 9.83
C TYR A 961 33.42 -8.83 9.16
N ASN A 962 33.83 -9.99 9.67
CA ASN A 962 33.02 -11.19 9.55
C ASN A 962 32.06 -11.23 10.73
N THR A 963 30.85 -11.69 10.46
CA THR A 963 29.81 -11.80 11.48
C THR A 963 29.19 -13.20 11.51
N GLU A 964 28.52 -13.49 12.61
CA GLU A 964 27.69 -14.67 12.77
C GLU A 964 26.32 -14.29 13.37
N PRO A 965 25.29 -15.13 13.20
CA PRO A 965 23.99 -14.89 13.82
C PRO A 965 24.09 -14.92 15.35
N PHE A 966 23.30 -14.05 16.02
CA PHE A 966 23.13 -14.13 17.47
C PHE A 966 22.40 -15.43 17.86
N ARG A 967 22.58 -15.89 19.10
CA ARG A 967 21.92 -17.10 19.57
C ARG A 967 20.42 -16.89 19.71
N THR A 968 20.01 -15.83 20.39
CA THR A 968 18.59 -15.53 20.69
C THR A 968 18.22 -14.09 20.31
N VAL A 969 16.92 -13.79 20.25
CA VAL A 969 16.39 -12.43 19.98
C VAL A 969 16.80 -11.46 21.09
N GLU A 970 16.73 -11.90 22.35
CA GLU A 970 17.16 -11.10 23.49
C GLU A 970 18.64 -10.73 23.40
N GLU A 971 19.50 -11.66 22.94
CA GLU A 971 20.91 -11.36 22.70
C GLU A 971 21.09 -10.28 21.64
N ALA A 972 20.43 -10.43 20.50
CA ALA A 972 20.55 -9.50 19.37
C ALA A 972 20.09 -8.07 19.73
N GLU A 973 18.90 -7.94 20.31
CA GLU A 973 18.33 -6.62 20.66
C GLU A 973 19.12 -5.95 21.78
N THR A 974 19.53 -6.71 22.81
CA THR A 974 20.37 -6.17 23.88
C THR A 974 21.70 -5.67 23.33
N PHE A 975 22.35 -6.47 22.48
CA PHE A 975 23.64 -6.09 21.91
C PHE A 975 23.52 -4.79 21.10
N LYS A 976 22.55 -4.73 20.20
CA LYS A 976 22.30 -3.59 19.31
C LYS A 976 22.03 -2.29 20.08
N GLU A 977 21.16 -2.31 21.08
CA GLU A 977 20.84 -1.10 21.86
C GLU A 977 22.02 -0.63 22.72
N ASN A 978 22.77 -1.58 23.32
CA ASN A 978 23.92 -1.23 24.16
C ASN A 978 25.10 -0.66 23.34
N ILE A 979 25.34 -1.14 22.12
CA ILE A 979 26.50 -0.74 21.31
C ILE A 979 26.28 0.52 20.47
N LYS A 980 25.02 0.87 20.19
CA LYS A 980 24.63 1.99 19.33
C LYS A 980 25.31 3.34 19.66
N PRO A 981 25.50 3.76 20.93
CA PRO A 981 26.23 4.99 21.24
C PRO A 981 27.71 4.92 20.86
N TYR A 982 28.34 3.75 21.04
CA TYR A 982 29.76 3.56 20.75
C TYR A 982 30.03 3.56 19.24
N GLY A 983 29.13 2.96 18.44
CA GLY A 983 29.21 3.05 16.98
C GLY A 983 29.19 4.49 16.46
N ARG A 984 28.47 5.40 17.14
CA ARG A 984 28.44 6.82 16.78
C ARG A 984 29.70 7.58 17.17
N LEU A 985 30.53 7.06 18.08
CA LEU A 985 31.69 7.76 18.62
C LEU A 985 33.04 7.22 18.13
N PHE A 986 33.15 5.93 17.81
CA PHE A 986 34.43 5.29 17.50
C PHE A 986 34.49 4.79 16.06
N PRO A 987 35.61 4.98 15.33
CA PRO A 987 35.75 4.58 13.94
C PRO A 987 36.02 3.08 13.85
N LEU A 988 34.96 2.28 14.05
CA LEU A 988 35.06 0.83 14.18
C LEU A 988 35.52 0.11 12.90
N PHE A 989 35.68 0.79 11.76
CA PHE A 989 36.26 0.20 10.55
C PHE A 989 37.76 0.45 10.38
N ASN A 990 38.37 1.25 11.25
CA ASN A 990 39.81 1.39 11.33
C ASN A 990 40.41 0.17 12.05
N THR A 991 41.47 -0.42 11.51
CA THR A 991 42.10 -1.65 12.02
C THR A 991 42.38 -1.60 13.52
N LYS A 992 42.95 -0.51 14.03
CA LYS A 992 43.32 -0.41 15.46
C LYS A 992 42.10 -0.45 16.37
N PHE A 993 41.04 0.26 15.98
CA PHE A 993 39.78 0.29 16.72
C PHE A 993 39.03 -1.03 16.59
N ALA A 994 39.08 -1.66 15.43
CA ALA A 994 38.39 -2.93 15.19
C ALA A 994 38.95 -4.06 16.06
N TYR A 995 40.28 -4.21 16.11
CA TYR A 995 40.89 -5.23 16.98
C TYR A 995 40.65 -4.92 18.46
N ALA A 996 40.81 -3.67 18.88
CA ALA A 996 40.49 -3.27 20.26
C ALA A 996 39.02 -3.51 20.62
N PHE A 997 38.10 -3.37 19.67
CA PHE A 997 36.67 -3.66 19.87
C PHE A 997 36.39 -5.17 20.00
N LEU A 998 37.06 -6.00 19.20
CA LEU A 998 36.92 -7.45 19.25
C LEU A 998 37.49 -8.08 20.52
N GLU A 999 38.50 -7.45 21.13
CA GLU A 999 39.07 -7.88 22.43
C GLU A 999 38.14 -7.60 23.63
N LEU A 1000 37.11 -6.77 23.46
CA LEU A 1000 36.16 -6.46 24.53
C LEU A 1000 35.26 -7.66 24.85
N ASP A 1001 34.98 -7.85 26.14
CA ASP A 1001 34.08 -8.90 26.61
C ASP A 1001 32.62 -8.58 26.24
N ASN A 1002 32.22 -9.07 25.07
CA ASN A 1002 30.94 -8.84 24.44
C ASN A 1002 29.81 -9.77 24.96
N HIS A 1003 30.07 -10.57 26.00
CA HIS A 1003 29.05 -11.44 26.59
C HIS A 1003 27.97 -10.66 27.34
N LEU A 1004 26.76 -11.22 27.39
CA LEU A 1004 25.66 -10.65 28.16
C LEU A 1004 25.75 -11.04 29.64
N VAL A 1005 25.54 -10.05 30.49
CA VAL A 1005 25.47 -10.20 31.94
C VAL A 1005 24.17 -9.63 32.48
N ALA A 1006 23.54 -10.35 33.41
CA ALA A 1006 22.35 -9.89 34.08
C ALA A 1006 22.64 -8.70 35.01
N THR A 1007 21.71 -7.75 35.04
CA THR A 1007 21.72 -6.59 35.93
C THR A 1007 20.33 -6.36 36.52
N ARG A 1008 20.21 -5.46 37.50
CA ARG A 1008 18.92 -5.10 38.11
C ARG A 1008 17.90 -4.52 37.10
N THR A 1009 18.37 -3.99 35.98
CA THR A 1009 17.55 -3.32 34.96
C THR A 1009 17.49 -4.11 33.65
N GLY A 1010 17.77 -5.42 33.67
CA GLY A 1010 17.84 -6.28 32.49
C GLY A 1010 19.26 -6.68 32.11
N TYR A 1011 19.49 -7.11 30.87
CA TYR A 1011 20.81 -7.54 30.38
C TYR A 1011 21.65 -6.36 29.88
N LYS A 1012 22.97 -6.46 30.06
CA LYS A 1012 23.97 -5.55 29.47
C LYS A 1012 25.14 -6.34 28.91
N ILE A 1013 25.89 -5.72 28.01
CA ILE A 1013 27.20 -6.25 27.58
C ILE A 1013 28.19 -6.11 28.75
N ALA A 1014 29.00 -7.14 29.01
CA ALA A 1014 29.88 -7.26 30.18
C ALA A 1014 30.87 -6.09 30.30
N TRP A 1015 31.57 -5.74 29.22
CA TRP A 1015 32.47 -4.59 29.24
C TRP A 1015 31.73 -3.26 29.48
N ILE A 1016 30.53 -3.09 28.90
CA ILE A 1016 29.71 -1.88 29.08
C ILE A 1016 29.20 -1.75 30.52
N LYS A 1017 28.85 -2.87 31.18
CA LYS A 1017 28.50 -2.87 32.60
C LYS A 1017 29.64 -2.34 33.47
N ASN A 1018 30.89 -2.65 33.09
CA ASN A 1018 32.09 -2.25 33.82
C ASN A 1018 32.60 -0.85 33.42
N ASP A 1019 32.13 -0.30 32.30
CA ASP A 1019 32.55 1.00 31.79
C ASP A 1019 31.93 2.19 32.56
N VAL A 1020 32.38 3.40 32.26
CA VAL A 1020 31.70 4.64 32.64
C VAL A 1020 30.34 4.69 31.95
N SER A 1021 29.32 5.20 32.63
CA SER A 1021 28.01 5.39 32.00
C SER A 1021 28.10 6.45 30.89
N LEU A 1022 28.01 6.02 29.64
CA LEU A 1022 27.83 6.88 28.47
C LEU A 1022 26.33 7.14 28.27
N LYS A 1023 25.91 8.42 28.23
CA LYS A 1023 24.50 8.83 28.11
C LYS A 1023 24.33 9.92 27.04
N GLY A 1024 23.14 10.00 26.45
CA GLY A 1024 22.74 11.05 25.51
C GLY A 1024 21.54 10.61 24.68
N ASP A 1025 20.54 11.49 24.54
CA ASP A 1025 19.31 11.16 23.82
C ASP A 1025 19.48 11.30 22.29
N ASN A 1026 20.36 12.22 21.86
CA ASN A 1026 20.77 12.39 20.47
C ASN A 1026 22.31 12.42 20.32
N TYR A 1027 22.82 12.56 19.07
CA TYR A 1027 24.26 12.57 18.80
C TYR A 1027 25.00 13.75 19.43
N LEU A 1028 24.40 14.95 19.44
CA LEU A 1028 25.02 16.14 20.02
C LEU A 1028 25.15 16.01 21.53
N ASP A 1029 24.11 15.52 22.20
CA ASP A 1029 24.12 15.25 23.64
C ASP A 1029 25.17 14.19 23.99
N LEU A 1030 25.23 13.13 23.18
CA LEU A 1030 26.21 12.06 23.31
C LEU A 1030 27.65 12.59 23.17
N MET A 1031 27.90 13.43 22.16
CA MET A 1031 29.22 14.03 21.95
C MET A 1031 29.57 15.01 23.08
N ASN A 1032 28.62 15.83 23.52
CA ASN A 1032 28.80 16.74 24.65
C ASN A 1032 29.15 15.97 25.94
N ASN A 1033 28.41 14.91 26.24
CA ASN A 1033 28.70 14.02 27.37
C ASN A 1033 30.08 13.35 27.24
N TYR A 1034 30.44 12.92 26.03
CA TYR A 1034 31.75 12.36 25.73
C TYR A 1034 32.88 13.34 26.07
N GLN A 1035 32.79 14.57 25.55
CA GLN A 1035 33.82 15.60 25.70
C GLN A 1035 33.94 16.12 27.13
N ASN A 1036 32.82 16.28 27.84
CA ASN A 1036 32.80 16.97 29.13
C ASN A 1036 32.88 16.05 30.35
N ASP A 1037 32.51 14.78 30.23
CA ASP A 1037 32.45 13.87 31.38
C ASP A 1037 33.13 12.52 31.10
N TYR A 1038 32.62 11.78 30.12
CA TYR A 1038 32.98 10.38 29.91
C TYR A 1038 34.49 10.19 29.65
N LYS A 1039 35.10 10.96 28.73
CA LYS A 1039 36.53 10.79 28.42
C LYS A 1039 37.45 11.08 29.60
N TRP A 1040 37.09 12.04 30.45
CA TRP A 1040 37.88 12.42 31.62
C TRP A 1040 37.81 11.37 32.72
N LYS A 1041 36.64 10.77 32.94
CA LYS A 1041 36.49 9.63 33.86
C LYS A 1041 37.32 8.44 33.42
N VAL A 1042 37.39 8.16 32.12
CA VAL A 1042 38.25 7.07 31.60
C VAL A 1042 39.74 7.46 31.70
N LEU A 1043 40.11 8.72 31.48
CA LEU A 1043 41.49 9.20 31.69
C LEU A 1043 41.93 9.04 33.16
N LEU A 1044 41.07 9.33 34.14
CA LEU A 1044 41.37 9.09 35.55
C LEU A 1044 41.63 7.61 35.85
N ARG A 1045 40.88 6.69 35.22
CA ARG A 1045 41.13 5.24 35.33
C ARG A 1045 42.46 4.85 34.68
N TYR A 1046 42.79 5.43 33.54
CA TYR A 1046 44.06 5.22 32.85
C TYR A 1046 45.25 5.69 33.71
N LEU A 1047 45.21 6.93 34.20
CA LEU A 1047 46.23 7.47 35.10
C LEU A 1047 46.35 6.66 36.39
N ALA A 1048 45.25 6.16 36.96
CA ALA A 1048 45.30 5.30 38.15
C ALA A 1048 45.98 3.94 37.92
N LYS A 1049 46.01 3.44 36.68
CA LYS A 1049 46.74 2.22 36.30
C LYS A 1049 48.22 2.50 36.03
N HIS A 1050 48.55 3.71 35.59
CA HIS A 1050 49.90 4.13 35.18
C HIS A 1050 50.47 5.24 36.07
N GLU A 1051 50.05 5.32 37.34
CA GLU A 1051 50.38 6.43 38.25
C GLU A 1051 51.89 6.60 38.44
N GLU A 1052 52.65 5.50 38.41
CA GLU A 1052 54.11 5.49 38.56
C GLU A 1052 54.86 5.99 37.32
N MET A 1053 54.19 6.10 36.16
CA MET A 1053 54.80 6.52 34.90
C MET A 1053 54.73 8.03 34.68
N TYR A 1054 53.88 8.77 35.41
CA TYR A 1054 53.54 10.15 35.07
C TYR A 1054 53.58 11.10 36.27
N ASP A 1055 54.01 12.35 36.04
CA ASP A 1055 53.92 13.44 37.00
C ASP A 1055 52.45 13.89 37.15
N LEU A 1056 51.78 13.31 38.14
CA LEU A 1056 50.38 13.61 38.44
C LEU A 1056 50.14 15.07 38.82
N LYS A 1057 51.14 15.77 39.40
CA LYS A 1057 50.99 17.17 39.81
C LYS A 1057 51.03 18.09 38.59
N ALA A 1058 51.94 17.83 37.65
CA ALA A 1058 51.96 18.51 36.36
C ALA A 1058 50.66 18.26 35.56
N ILE A 1059 50.21 17.00 35.49
CA ILE A 1059 48.94 16.65 34.81
C ILE A 1059 47.74 17.35 35.47
N TYR A 1060 47.70 17.42 36.80
CA TYR A 1060 46.64 18.13 37.50
C TYR A 1060 46.57 19.60 37.08
N THR A 1061 47.71 20.30 37.13
CA THR A 1061 47.78 21.73 36.78
C THR A 1061 47.32 21.97 35.35
N ASP A 1062 47.83 21.18 34.40
CA ASP A 1062 47.61 21.39 32.97
C ASP A 1062 46.22 20.93 32.49
N MET A 1063 45.66 19.87 33.08
CA MET A 1063 44.47 19.19 32.53
C MET A 1063 43.26 19.12 33.46
N PHE A 1064 43.44 19.25 34.78
CA PHE A 1064 42.39 19.00 35.77
C PHE A 1064 42.17 20.13 36.78
N SER A 1065 42.94 21.22 36.74
CA SER A 1065 42.80 22.39 37.62
C SER A 1065 41.42 23.05 37.50
N GLY A 1066 40.85 23.10 36.30
CA GLY A 1066 39.46 23.53 36.06
C GLY A 1066 38.37 22.52 36.43
N ARG A 1067 38.74 21.29 36.83
CA ARG A 1067 37.80 20.19 37.17
C ARG A 1067 37.81 19.82 38.65
N TYR A 1068 38.91 20.10 39.36
CA TYR A 1068 39.09 19.81 40.77
C TYR A 1068 39.70 21.02 41.48
N SER A 1069 39.03 21.49 42.53
CA SER A 1069 39.45 22.66 43.30
C SER A 1069 40.80 22.49 44.02
N THR A 1070 41.25 21.25 44.25
CA THR A 1070 42.54 20.96 44.88
C THR A 1070 43.20 19.71 44.29
N PHE A 1071 44.54 19.66 44.33
CA PHE A 1071 45.31 18.47 43.94
C PHE A 1071 44.97 17.24 44.81
N SER A 1072 44.68 17.45 46.09
CA SER A 1072 44.24 16.37 46.99
C SER A 1072 42.92 15.73 46.52
N GLY A 1073 41.95 16.55 46.10
CA GLY A 1073 40.70 16.07 45.51
C GLY A 1073 40.91 15.24 44.24
N PHE A 1074 41.80 15.69 43.35
CA PHE A 1074 42.20 14.94 42.16
C PHE A 1074 42.84 13.59 42.53
N LYS A 1075 43.80 13.55 43.46
CA LYS A 1075 44.44 12.32 43.92
C LYS A 1075 43.44 11.34 44.55
N GLN A 1076 42.44 11.84 45.28
CA GLN A 1076 41.36 11.00 45.81
C GLN A 1076 40.53 10.38 44.68
N SER A 1077 40.26 11.12 43.60
CA SER A 1077 39.58 10.61 42.41
C SER A 1077 40.39 9.55 41.66
N ILE A 1078 41.72 9.72 41.53
CA ILE A 1078 42.63 8.69 41.01
C ILE A 1078 42.56 7.42 41.86
N LYS A 1079 42.66 7.55 43.19
CA LYS A 1079 42.54 6.42 44.13
C LYS A 1079 41.22 5.67 43.97
N ARG A 1080 40.09 6.39 43.82
CA ARG A 1080 38.76 5.80 43.56
C ARG A 1080 38.65 5.12 42.19
N SER A 1081 39.59 5.36 41.27
CA SER A 1081 39.59 4.85 39.90
C SER A 1081 40.49 3.63 39.71
N LYS A 1082 41.34 3.30 40.69
CA LYS A 1082 42.24 2.15 40.68
C LYS A 1082 41.48 0.83 40.51
N GLY A 1083 41.98 -0.04 39.63
CA GLY A 1083 41.39 -1.35 39.34
C GLY A 1083 40.09 -1.32 38.52
N LYS A 1084 39.61 -0.16 38.07
CA LYS A 1084 38.41 -0.06 37.22
C LYS A 1084 38.73 -0.27 35.74
N PHE A 1085 37.76 -0.76 34.99
CA PHE A 1085 37.86 -0.98 33.54
C PHE A 1085 38.21 0.31 32.79
N ILE A 1086 39.24 0.23 31.94
CA ILE A 1086 39.68 1.32 31.05
C ILE A 1086 39.25 0.94 29.65
N ASN A 1087 38.38 1.73 29.05
CA ASN A 1087 37.92 1.46 27.69
C ASN A 1087 39.04 1.74 26.67
N PRO A 1088 39.59 0.72 25.98
CA PRO A 1088 40.70 0.88 25.05
C PRO A 1088 40.34 1.74 23.83
N LEU A 1089 39.06 1.78 23.42
CA LEU A 1089 38.60 2.63 22.32
C LEU A 1089 38.78 4.12 22.63
N VAL A 1090 38.64 4.51 23.90
CA VAL A 1090 38.88 5.89 24.36
C VAL A 1090 40.37 6.20 24.35
N VAL A 1091 41.20 5.28 24.83
CA VAL A 1091 42.67 5.42 24.83
C VAL A 1091 43.18 5.64 23.40
N LEU A 1092 42.67 4.87 22.44
CA LEU A 1092 42.99 5.00 21.01
C LEU A 1092 42.48 6.33 20.43
N LYS A 1093 41.21 6.69 20.66
CA LYS A 1093 40.59 7.91 20.12
C LYS A 1093 41.28 9.18 20.62
N GLU A 1094 41.63 9.21 21.91
CA GLU A 1094 42.28 10.37 22.51
C GLU A 1094 43.81 10.34 22.38
N ASN A 1095 44.40 9.21 21.97
CA ASN A 1095 45.84 8.98 21.89
C ASN A 1095 46.57 9.41 23.17
N TRP A 1096 46.09 8.94 24.33
CA TRP A 1096 46.65 9.34 25.63
C TRP A 1096 48.14 9.03 25.82
N PRO A 1097 48.70 7.89 25.37
CA PRO A 1097 50.14 7.64 25.49
C PRO A 1097 50.98 8.76 24.87
N GLU A 1098 50.60 9.24 23.68
CA GLU A 1098 51.30 10.35 23.03
C GLU A 1098 51.05 11.69 23.75
N LYS A 1099 49.79 12.00 24.09
CA LYS A 1099 49.44 13.27 24.76
C LYS A 1099 50.08 13.40 26.15
N LEU A 1100 50.29 12.27 26.82
CA LEU A 1100 50.85 12.24 28.17
C LEU A 1100 52.38 12.07 28.19
N ARG A 1101 53.02 11.78 27.05
CA ARG A 1101 54.47 11.55 26.95
C ARG A 1101 55.30 12.65 27.63
N LYS A 1102 54.89 13.92 27.49
CA LYS A 1102 55.61 15.05 28.11
C LYS A 1102 55.55 15.11 29.64
N TYR A 1103 54.65 14.33 30.26
CA TYR A 1103 54.54 14.21 31.71
C TYR A 1103 55.14 12.91 32.23
N GLU A 1104 55.77 12.09 31.39
CA GLU A 1104 56.43 10.87 31.84
C GLU A 1104 57.53 11.25 32.84
N THR A 1105 57.46 10.67 34.04
CA THR A 1105 58.55 10.78 35.00
C THR A 1105 59.73 10.02 34.42
N ARG A 1106 60.79 10.73 34.03
CA ARG A 1106 62.06 10.09 33.66
C ARG A 1106 62.45 9.16 34.81
N CYS A 1107 62.62 7.87 34.52
CA CYS A 1107 63.31 6.97 35.45
C CYS A 1107 64.67 7.54 35.81
#